data_AF-A0A3L7URH9-F1
#
_entry.id   AF-A0A3L7URH9-F1
#
_cell.length_a   1.000
_cell.length_b   1.000
_cell.length_c   1.000
_cell.angle_alpha   90.00
_cell.angle_beta   90.00
_cell.angle_gamma   90.00
#
_symmetry.space_group_name_H-M   'P 1'
#
loop_
_entity.id
_entity.type
_entity.pdbx_description
1 polymer ?
#
loop_
_entity_poly.entity_id
_entity_poly.type
_entity_poly.pdbx_seq_one_letter_code
_entity_poly.pdbx_strand_id
1 'polypeptide(L)'
;MPAFPIDDVTWCRFSTCPRITVRTASRQLDFAAKFPPALPQSPLSQRDDFMPRTVSAVRSLSGAIVCLVFPALLCAADPKPTSDPFAEPSVNHPVVAGFERFFTAAGANAPKDLVPGGKLLLGELGCVACHQVDGATAQQVTKKQAPILDGVGSRVRLSFLRAMLANPQKAKPGTTMPDVLAGLPESERGAAIESLTHFLATTGVSQEAMAEHSAVKTGEQHFHRFGCVACHMPRKAAGPIPKVNPALVDDDDDAPKKPATQTFIPLGNLPAKYTLPSLAKFLQDPHAVRPSARMPGLNLNEKEAREIAAYFFQGHKVPPNMKFAYFEGGWDDVPDFGVMKPLATGTVSGFDLAVGKQQNNFGMRFTGFLQIDKPGQYQFWIGSDDGSRLQIDGKEVVKHGGVHPHSDKEGRVSLDVGPHEIIVDYFQGGGEWTLTLDMQGQGIKRTSAAAFITMTRERPKPVATDGDNDKPFVIDPSQVEKGRKLFATLGCASCHSLKEDDKQLASELKAKSLSKLAATGGCMSEVGQRGLPFFRLTPLQRSAAGAAITALSNAAEPTPAETIAHTLLSFNCYACHERGQLGGVEPIRNAYFETQIPEMGDEGRIPPTLDGVGDKLREEALTDLLQNGTKGDPKQKDRPYMHARMPKFHAGSLAKTFATVDLKTAANLPAFDESLAKAKSAGRQLVGDKSLSCVKCHPFNEHAATGVQAINLNNMNRRLREDWFYRYLADPQVYRRGTRMPAAWPFGMATIKDVLDASPPKQMQAVWAYLADGSSAAIPAGIVREAIVLAPDKEPILYRNFLQGPKSDGGNITSPRGFAVGYPEGANLAWDVDRFALLWLWQGQFIDASKHWVGRGPGFQSPLGDNVLPLNSETPFALLPEPSTAWPSQPARDQGYKLRGYRYDDARRPILQYSFGRLLIDDAPRAVKTGKEISIDRTLTLTLASGEPAILDKLYFRAAVGNKIEPGPGGWFTIDGWKLRVASNSSKQPLVRPAGNRMELLVPVELTNGAAKIEQKYVW
;
A
#
# COMPACT_ATOMS: atom_id res chain seq x y z
N MET A 1 -44.22 28.73 -30.77
CA MET A 1 -45.65 29.04 -30.52
C MET A 1 -46.46 27.83 -30.97
N PRO A 2 -47.62 27.55 -30.34
CA PRO A 2 -48.17 28.17 -29.11
C PRO A 2 -47.49 27.56 -27.85
N ALA A 3 -47.62 27.97 -26.58
CA ALA A 3 -48.69 28.61 -25.77
C ALA A 3 -49.85 27.64 -25.48
N PHE A 4 -50.43 27.47 -24.28
CA PHE A 4 -50.58 28.25 -23.03
C PHE A 4 -50.57 27.26 -21.81
N PRO A 5 -50.94 27.66 -20.56
CA PRO A 5 -50.34 28.65 -19.67
C PRO A 5 -49.94 28.05 -18.29
N ILE A 6 -49.63 28.91 -17.31
CA ILE A 6 -49.52 28.58 -15.87
C ILE A 6 -50.70 29.24 -15.14
N ASP A 7 -51.15 28.63 -14.04
CA ASP A 7 -51.76 29.18 -12.80
C ASP A 7 -52.62 28.05 -12.15
N ASP A 8 -52.87 27.97 -10.84
CA ASP A 8 -52.66 28.92 -9.74
C ASP A 8 -52.22 28.19 -8.43
N VAL A 9 -51.76 28.91 -7.40
CA VAL A 9 -51.31 28.36 -6.10
C VAL A 9 -51.97 29.10 -4.93
N THR A 10 -52.69 28.39 -4.07
CA THR A 10 -53.12 28.90 -2.75
C THR A 10 -52.99 27.87 -1.62
N TRP A 11 -52.81 28.37 -0.40
CA TRP A 11 -52.36 27.60 0.78
C TRP A 11 -53.47 27.40 1.84
N CYS A 12 -53.35 26.33 2.63
CA CYS A 12 -53.61 26.41 4.08
C CYS A 12 -52.78 25.39 4.90
N ARG A 13 -52.83 25.51 6.24
CA ARG A 13 -51.83 24.97 7.20
C ARG A 13 -52.42 23.97 8.23
N PHE A 14 -51.52 23.50 9.12
CA PHE A 14 -51.72 22.83 10.43
C PHE A 14 -51.87 21.30 10.43
N SER A 15 -51.35 20.51 11.41
CA SER A 15 -50.22 20.69 12.37
C SER A 15 -49.92 19.38 13.16
N THR A 16 -48.80 19.34 13.92
CA THR A 16 -48.47 18.44 15.07
C THR A 16 -48.39 16.91 14.83
N CYS A 17 -47.22 16.24 14.96
CA CYS A 17 -46.53 15.70 16.19
C CYS A 17 -47.08 14.34 16.71
N PRO A 18 -46.32 13.50 17.49
CA PRO A 18 -44.93 13.62 17.99
C PRO A 18 -44.04 12.35 17.77
N ARG A 19 -42.94 12.19 18.54
CA ARG A 19 -42.02 11.02 18.59
C ARG A 19 -42.27 10.08 19.78
N ILE A 20 -41.94 8.78 19.65
CA ILE A 20 -41.60 7.81 20.73
C ILE A 20 -41.12 6.48 20.05
N THR A 21 -40.40 5.50 20.63
CA THR A 21 -39.21 5.43 21.55
C THR A 21 -38.65 3.98 21.47
N VAL A 22 -37.37 3.73 21.78
CA VAL A 22 -36.70 2.40 21.62
C VAL A 22 -36.13 1.83 22.93
N ARG A 23 -36.44 0.54 23.25
CA ARG A 23 -35.78 -0.42 24.19
C ARG A 23 -36.73 -1.63 24.44
N THR A 24 -36.35 -2.90 24.70
CA THR A 24 -35.06 -3.63 24.64
C THR A 24 -35.25 -5.18 24.65
N ALA A 25 -34.37 -5.90 23.93
CA ALA A 25 -33.70 -7.16 24.29
C ALA A 25 -34.43 -8.47 24.74
N SER A 26 -34.30 -9.51 23.89
CA SER A 26 -33.60 -10.81 24.16
C SER A 26 -34.32 -12.08 24.67
N ARG A 27 -33.82 -13.25 24.18
CA ARG A 27 -34.01 -14.66 24.62
C ARG A 27 -35.43 -15.27 24.40
N GLN A 28 -35.65 -16.58 24.23
CA GLN A 28 -34.79 -17.76 23.91
C GLN A 28 -35.67 -18.94 23.37
N LEU A 29 -35.04 -19.89 22.64
CA LEU A 29 -35.39 -21.32 22.46
C LEU A 29 -36.73 -21.77 21.79
N ASP A 30 -36.57 -22.58 20.74
CA ASP A 30 -37.17 -23.89 20.42
C ASP A 30 -38.55 -24.31 20.99
N PHE A 31 -39.47 -24.81 20.12
CA PHE A 31 -39.70 -26.28 19.94
C PHE A 31 -40.64 -26.61 18.75
N ALA A 32 -40.98 -27.90 18.57
CA ALA A 32 -41.31 -28.53 17.29
C ALA A 32 -42.81 -28.82 16.96
N ALA A 33 -43.18 -28.57 15.70
CA ALA A 33 -43.81 -29.47 14.70
C ALA A 33 -45.22 -30.12 14.87
N LYS A 34 -45.81 -30.40 13.66
CA LYS A 34 -46.78 -31.46 13.24
C LYS A 34 -48.26 -31.08 12.94
N PHE A 35 -48.63 -31.18 11.64
CA PHE A 35 -49.69 -32.02 11.00
C PHE A 35 -51.16 -32.06 11.54
N PRO A 36 -52.16 -32.65 10.82
CA PRO A 36 -52.54 -32.64 9.38
C PRO A 36 -54.10 -32.45 9.24
N PRO A 37 -54.92 -33.24 8.49
CA PRO A 37 -54.96 -33.65 7.06
C PRO A 37 -56.30 -33.29 6.32
N ALA A 38 -56.40 -33.73 5.04
CA ALA A 38 -57.59 -34.37 4.39
C ALA A 38 -58.40 -33.66 3.28
N LEU A 39 -59.04 -34.54 2.47
CA LEU A 39 -59.80 -34.40 1.20
C LEU A 39 -61.33 -34.61 1.50
N PRO A 40 -62.32 -34.70 0.55
CA PRO A 40 -62.19 -35.02 -0.90
C PRO A 40 -63.26 -34.50 -1.91
N GLN A 41 -63.16 -35.03 -3.15
CA GLN A 41 -64.21 -35.29 -4.17
C GLN A 41 -64.62 -34.21 -5.21
N SER A 42 -65.32 -34.70 -6.24
CA SER A 42 -65.45 -34.24 -7.65
C SER A 42 -66.91 -34.52 -8.15
N PRO A 43 -67.33 -34.68 -9.44
CA PRO A 43 -66.65 -34.73 -10.75
C PRO A 43 -67.42 -34.10 -11.98
N LEU A 44 -66.97 -34.45 -13.20
CA LEU A 44 -67.70 -34.48 -14.52
C LEU A 44 -67.97 -33.13 -15.26
N SER A 45 -67.96 -33.05 -16.62
CA SER A 45 -67.68 -34.06 -17.68
C SER A 45 -67.42 -33.49 -19.09
N GLN A 46 -66.65 -34.24 -19.92
CA GLN A 46 -66.82 -34.43 -21.40
C GLN A 46 -66.51 -33.23 -22.34
N ARG A 47 -66.03 -33.35 -23.61
CA ARG A 47 -65.63 -34.39 -24.62
C ARG A 47 -64.43 -33.84 -25.45
N ASP A 48 -63.78 -34.40 -26.48
CA ASP A 48 -63.37 -35.71 -27.10
C ASP A 48 -62.51 -35.31 -28.34
N ASP A 49 -61.67 -36.09 -29.04
CA ASP A 49 -60.53 -36.97 -28.69
C ASP A 49 -59.48 -36.84 -29.87
N PHE A 50 -58.87 -37.78 -30.63
CA PHE A 50 -58.80 -39.24 -30.72
C PHE A 50 -57.52 -39.74 -31.44
N MET A 51 -56.57 -40.35 -30.71
CA MET A 51 -55.70 -41.49 -31.14
C MET A 51 -54.54 -41.33 -32.20
N PRO A 52 -53.62 -42.34 -32.38
CA PRO A 52 -52.87 -43.12 -31.37
C PRO A 52 -51.42 -43.58 -31.76
N ARG A 53 -50.60 -44.04 -30.79
CA ARG A 53 -49.86 -45.36 -30.77
C ARG A 53 -48.80 -45.52 -29.65
N THR A 54 -49.14 -46.34 -28.64
CA THR A 54 -48.42 -47.53 -28.08
C THR A 54 -46.89 -47.48 -27.81
N VAL A 55 -46.36 -47.62 -26.56
CA VAL A 55 -46.34 -48.76 -25.56
C VAL A 55 -45.20 -49.77 -25.82
N SER A 56 -44.24 -50.04 -24.89
CA SER A 56 -44.25 -51.00 -23.74
C SER A 56 -42.83 -51.07 -23.08
N ALA A 57 -42.49 -51.79 -21.99
CA ALA A 57 -43.15 -52.07 -20.69
C ALA A 57 -42.18 -52.75 -19.67
N VAL A 58 -42.55 -52.68 -18.40
CA VAL A 58 -41.95 -53.18 -17.13
C VAL A 58 -41.52 -54.68 -17.08
N ARG A 59 -40.42 -55.00 -16.36
CA ARG A 59 -40.37 -56.11 -15.37
C ARG A 59 -39.24 -56.00 -14.32
N SER A 60 -39.30 -56.86 -13.29
CA SER A 60 -38.60 -56.79 -12.00
C SER A 60 -38.12 -58.19 -11.57
N LEU A 61 -37.13 -58.33 -10.67
CA LEU A 61 -37.17 -59.20 -9.47
C LEU A 61 -35.90 -59.17 -8.58
N SER A 62 -36.11 -58.94 -7.28
CA SER A 62 -35.49 -59.48 -6.04
C SER A 62 -34.09 -60.11 -5.96
N GLY A 63 -33.39 -59.93 -4.81
CA GLY A 63 -32.43 -60.94 -4.31
C GLY A 63 -31.48 -60.52 -3.17
N ALA A 64 -31.64 -61.07 -1.96
CA ALA A 64 -30.97 -60.75 -0.69
C ALA A 64 -29.42 -60.96 -0.58
N ILE A 65 -28.81 -60.07 0.23
CA ILE A 65 -27.80 -60.28 1.31
C ILE A 65 -26.94 -61.57 1.31
N VAL A 66 -25.60 -61.41 1.25
CA VAL A 66 -24.61 -62.18 2.04
C VAL A 66 -23.43 -61.25 2.42
N CYS A 67 -22.88 -61.38 3.63
CA CYS A 67 -21.61 -60.76 4.03
C CYS A 67 -20.46 -61.77 3.96
N LEU A 68 -19.26 -61.34 3.51
CA LEU A 68 -17.99 -62.04 3.76
C LEU A 68 -16.80 -61.07 3.78
N VAL A 69 -15.64 -61.55 4.22
CA VAL A 69 -14.51 -60.74 4.74
C VAL A 69 -13.29 -60.74 3.79
N PHE A 70 -12.45 -59.70 3.94
CA PHE A 70 -11.05 -59.51 3.48
C PHE A 70 -10.15 -60.77 3.41
N PRO A 71 -8.94 -60.73 2.76
CA PRO A 71 -8.26 -59.58 2.13
C PRO A 71 -7.67 -59.81 0.70
N ALA A 72 -7.25 -58.73 0.02
CA ALA A 72 -6.22 -58.80 -1.03
C ALA A 72 -5.40 -57.48 -1.15
N LEU A 73 -4.07 -57.63 -1.12
CA LEU A 73 -2.96 -56.73 -1.50
C LEU A 73 -3.17 -55.19 -1.54
N LEU A 74 -2.45 -54.48 -0.66
CA LEU A 74 -2.03 -53.11 -0.93
C LEU A 74 -0.82 -53.09 -1.88
N CYS A 75 -0.99 -52.49 -3.06
CA CYS A 75 0.12 -51.80 -3.73
C CYS A 75 0.12 -50.34 -3.27
N ALA A 76 1.30 -49.78 -3.01
CA ALA A 76 1.41 -48.39 -2.58
C ALA A 76 0.96 -47.45 -3.71
N ALA A 77 -0.03 -46.60 -3.43
CA ALA A 77 -0.38 -45.50 -4.31
C ALA A 77 0.53 -44.30 -4.00
N ASP A 78 1.09 -43.67 -5.03
CA ASP A 78 1.86 -42.44 -4.88
C ASP A 78 1.06 -41.35 -4.13
N PRO A 79 1.70 -40.53 -3.29
CA PRO A 79 1.04 -39.37 -2.72
C PRO A 79 0.63 -38.42 -3.86
N LYS A 80 -0.68 -38.31 -4.09
CA LYS A 80 -1.24 -37.43 -5.13
C LYS A 80 -0.59 -36.04 -5.03
N PRO A 81 -0.06 -35.47 -6.13
CA PRO A 81 0.44 -34.10 -6.10
C PRO A 81 -0.70 -33.18 -5.64
N THR A 82 -0.42 -32.36 -4.63
CA THR A 82 -1.41 -31.42 -4.09
C THR A 82 -1.85 -30.47 -5.20
N SER A 83 -3.09 -30.62 -5.66
CA SER A 83 -3.64 -29.79 -6.74
C SER A 83 -3.66 -28.34 -6.32
N ASP A 84 -2.82 -27.52 -6.97
CA ASP A 84 -2.75 -26.08 -6.73
C ASP A 84 -4.11 -25.42 -7.00
N PRO A 85 -4.78 -24.83 -5.99
CA PRO A 85 -6.08 -24.18 -6.18
C PRO A 85 -5.96 -22.84 -6.93
N PHE A 86 -4.76 -22.36 -7.22
CA PHE A 86 -4.48 -21.09 -7.91
C PHE A 86 -4.21 -21.26 -9.41
N ALA A 87 -4.76 -22.30 -10.04
CA ALA A 87 -4.71 -22.49 -11.48
C ALA A 87 -5.46 -21.35 -12.23
N GLU A 88 -4.71 -20.31 -12.63
CA GLU A 88 -5.17 -19.35 -13.65
C GLU A 88 -5.71 -20.15 -14.87
N PRO A 89 -6.85 -19.76 -15.49
CA PRO A 89 -7.40 -20.49 -16.62
C PRO A 89 -6.35 -20.60 -17.72
N SER A 90 -6.17 -21.79 -18.31
CA SER A 90 -4.95 -22.16 -19.03
C SER A 90 -4.78 -21.44 -20.38
N VAL A 91 -4.31 -20.19 -20.32
CA VAL A 91 -3.95 -19.37 -21.48
C VAL A 91 -2.79 -20.02 -22.22
N ASN A 92 -3.08 -20.60 -23.38
CA ASN A 92 -2.11 -21.28 -24.24
C ASN A 92 -1.66 -20.45 -25.46
N HIS A 93 -2.15 -19.21 -25.57
CA HIS A 93 -1.90 -18.25 -26.64
C HIS A 93 -1.26 -16.94 -26.09
N PRO A 94 -0.66 -16.07 -26.93
CA PRO A 94 -0.09 -14.80 -26.47
C PRO A 94 -1.17 -13.80 -26.03
N VAL A 95 -1.04 -13.25 -24.82
CA VAL A 95 -1.94 -12.21 -24.31
C VAL A 95 -1.36 -10.83 -24.58
N VAL A 96 -2.14 -10.01 -25.27
CA VAL A 96 -1.87 -8.60 -25.52
C VAL A 96 -3.05 -7.81 -24.98
N ALA A 97 -2.91 -7.17 -23.81
CA ALA A 97 -4.06 -6.64 -23.07
C ALA A 97 -4.96 -5.67 -23.87
N GLY A 98 -4.38 -4.83 -24.74
CA GLY A 98 -5.16 -3.97 -25.64
C GLY A 98 -5.94 -4.75 -26.71
N PHE A 99 -5.43 -5.90 -27.16
CA PHE A 99 -6.16 -6.81 -28.06
C PHE A 99 -7.27 -7.55 -27.30
N GLU A 100 -6.95 -8.16 -26.16
CA GLU A 100 -7.93 -8.90 -25.35
C GLU A 100 -9.10 -8.00 -24.92
N ARG A 101 -8.82 -6.75 -24.51
CA ARG A 101 -9.80 -5.75 -24.04
C ARG A 101 -10.78 -5.28 -25.11
N PHE A 102 -10.32 -5.03 -26.34
CA PHE A 102 -11.13 -4.34 -27.37
C PHE A 102 -11.41 -5.17 -28.63
N PHE A 103 -10.60 -6.19 -28.94
CA PHE A 103 -10.67 -6.91 -30.21
C PHE A 103 -11.18 -8.36 -30.11
N THR A 104 -11.54 -8.82 -28.91
CA THR A 104 -12.08 -10.19 -28.68
C THR A 104 -13.58 -10.24 -28.42
N ALA A 105 -14.29 -9.12 -28.55
CA ALA A 105 -15.74 -9.08 -28.40
C ALA A 105 -16.45 -9.93 -29.46
N ALA A 106 -17.65 -10.41 -29.14
CA ALA A 106 -18.42 -11.36 -29.96
C ALA A 106 -19.88 -10.90 -30.13
N GLY A 107 -20.61 -11.55 -31.05
CA GLY A 107 -21.98 -11.17 -31.39
C GLY A 107 -22.06 -9.75 -31.96
N ALA A 108 -23.11 -9.01 -31.61
CA ALA A 108 -23.32 -7.62 -32.05
C ALA A 108 -22.17 -6.66 -31.66
N ASN A 109 -21.42 -6.98 -30.60
CA ASN A 109 -20.32 -6.19 -30.07
C ASN A 109 -18.96 -6.53 -30.71
N ALA A 110 -18.91 -7.45 -31.68
CA ALA A 110 -17.66 -7.82 -32.35
C ALA A 110 -17.05 -6.64 -33.14
N PRO A 111 -15.71 -6.50 -33.20
CA PRO A 111 -15.07 -5.42 -33.95
C PRO A 111 -15.34 -5.58 -35.45
N LYS A 112 -15.90 -4.54 -36.07
CA LYS A 112 -16.16 -4.51 -37.52
C LYS A 112 -14.88 -4.35 -38.36
N ASP A 113 -13.82 -3.82 -37.76
CA ASP A 113 -12.48 -3.75 -38.33
C ASP A 113 -11.47 -4.39 -37.36
N LEU A 114 -10.63 -5.27 -37.90
CA LEU A 114 -9.57 -5.97 -37.16
C LEU A 114 -8.17 -5.40 -37.47
N VAL A 115 -8.02 -4.50 -38.44
CA VAL A 115 -6.72 -3.95 -38.85
C VAL A 115 -5.98 -3.24 -37.71
N PRO A 116 -6.61 -2.40 -36.85
CA PRO A 116 -5.92 -1.78 -35.71
C PRO A 116 -5.45 -2.81 -34.68
N GLY A 117 -6.27 -3.83 -34.40
CA GLY A 117 -5.91 -4.96 -33.53
C GLY A 117 -4.77 -5.80 -34.11
N GLY A 118 -4.76 -6.01 -35.44
CA GLY A 118 -3.67 -6.67 -36.14
C GLY A 118 -2.37 -5.88 -36.12
N LYS A 119 -2.40 -4.57 -36.37
CA LYS A 119 -1.22 -3.67 -36.23
C LYS A 119 -0.64 -3.73 -34.81
N LEU A 120 -1.51 -3.74 -33.80
CA LEU A 120 -1.12 -3.93 -32.40
C LEU A 120 -0.44 -5.30 -32.18
N LEU A 121 -1.01 -6.40 -32.69
CA LEU A 121 -0.40 -7.73 -32.59
C LEU A 121 0.98 -7.80 -33.30
N LEU A 122 1.12 -7.27 -34.52
CA LEU A 122 2.37 -7.30 -35.27
C LEU A 122 3.52 -6.58 -34.53
N GLY A 123 3.20 -5.52 -33.78
CA GLY A 123 4.14 -4.85 -32.88
C GLY A 123 4.38 -5.62 -31.59
N GLU A 124 3.32 -6.04 -30.90
CA GLU A 124 3.40 -6.67 -29.57
C GLU A 124 3.91 -8.12 -29.57
N LEU A 125 3.85 -8.81 -30.70
CA LEU A 125 4.48 -10.10 -30.93
C LEU A 125 5.93 -9.97 -31.45
N GLY A 126 6.36 -8.74 -31.78
CA GLY A 126 7.72 -8.48 -32.27
C GLY A 126 7.99 -8.91 -33.70
N CYS A 127 6.96 -8.99 -34.58
CA CYS A 127 7.15 -9.37 -35.99
C CYS A 127 8.18 -8.46 -36.70
N VAL A 128 8.17 -7.16 -36.35
CA VAL A 128 9.11 -6.13 -36.83
C VAL A 128 10.56 -6.29 -36.30
N ALA A 129 10.87 -7.33 -35.54
CA ALA A 129 12.23 -7.69 -35.16
C ALA A 129 12.97 -8.45 -36.28
N CYS A 130 12.24 -9.26 -37.06
CA CYS A 130 12.78 -9.96 -38.25
C CYS A 130 12.31 -9.30 -39.56
N HIS A 131 11.06 -8.86 -39.61
CA HIS A 131 10.45 -8.28 -40.80
C HIS A 131 10.70 -6.78 -40.85
N GLN A 132 11.59 -6.34 -41.76
CA GLN A 132 11.85 -4.91 -41.97
C GLN A 132 10.57 -4.14 -42.33
N VAL A 133 10.49 -2.91 -41.85
CA VAL A 133 9.42 -1.95 -42.14
C VAL A 133 10.04 -0.64 -42.62
N ASP A 134 9.49 -0.12 -43.71
CA ASP A 134 9.99 1.00 -44.49
C ASP A 134 8.88 2.02 -44.81
N GLY A 135 9.26 3.29 -44.93
CA GLY A 135 8.32 4.40 -45.16
C GLY A 135 7.22 4.49 -44.10
N ALA A 136 5.99 4.79 -44.54
CA ALA A 136 4.80 4.87 -43.68
C ALA A 136 4.53 3.59 -42.86
N THR A 137 4.93 2.41 -43.36
CA THR A 137 4.82 1.12 -42.64
C THR A 137 5.48 1.17 -41.26
N ALA A 138 6.60 1.88 -41.13
CA ALA A 138 7.36 1.99 -39.89
C ALA A 138 6.65 2.84 -38.82
N GLN A 139 5.70 3.68 -39.20
CA GLN A 139 4.87 4.48 -38.27
C GLN A 139 3.61 3.71 -37.84
N GLN A 140 3.13 2.77 -38.67
CA GLN A 140 1.89 2.01 -38.46
C GLN A 140 2.02 0.82 -37.47
N VAL A 141 3.24 0.41 -37.11
CA VAL A 141 3.49 -0.75 -36.23
C VAL A 141 4.62 -0.46 -35.24
N THR A 142 4.29 -0.34 -33.94
CA THR A 142 5.28 -0.04 -32.89
C THR A 142 6.28 -1.18 -32.69
N LYS A 143 7.59 -0.89 -32.79
CA LYS A 143 8.64 -1.87 -32.42
C LYS A 143 8.69 -2.10 -30.90
N LYS A 144 8.48 -3.36 -30.50
CA LYS A 144 8.70 -3.87 -29.14
C LYS A 144 10.01 -4.65 -29.08
N GLN A 145 10.94 -4.18 -28.27
CA GLN A 145 12.17 -4.89 -27.94
C GLN A 145 11.87 -6.00 -26.93
N ALA A 146 12.32 -7.24 -27.19
CA ALA A 146 12.20 -8.31 -26.22
C ALA A 146 13.21 -8.12 -25.07
N PRO A 147 13.05 -8.80 -23.92
CA PRO A 147 13.89 -8.57 -22.76
C PRO A 147 15.39 -8.70 -23.05
N ILE A 148 16.20 -7.76 -22.54
CA ILE A 148 17.66 -7.83 -22.60
C ILE A 148 18.12 -9.08 -21.83
N LEU A 149 19.00 -9.87 -22.42
CA LEU A 149 19.53 -11.13 -21.87
C LEU A 149 20.95 -10.99 -21.29
N ASP A 150 21.59 -9.82 -21.41
CA ASP A 150 22.82 -9.48 -20.68
C ASP A 150 22.67 -9.84 -19.19
N GLY A 151 23.52 -10.73 -18.69
CA GLY A 151 23.45 -11.19 -17.30
C GLY A 151 22.22 -12.03 -16.94
N VAL A 152 21.51 -12.68 -17.88
CA VAL A 152 20.24 -13.39 -17.58
C VAL A 152 20.38 -14.50 -16.53
N GLY A 153 21.51 -15.22 -16.49
CA GLY A 153 21.77 -16.27 -15.50
C GLY A 153 21.87 -15.77 -14.05
N SER A 154 22.21 -14.49 -13.84
CA SER A 154 22.12 -13.86 -12.51
C SER A 154 20.72 -13.37 -12.15
N ARG A 155 19.79 -13.36 -13.12
CA ARG A 155 18.45 -12.76 -12.99
C ARG A 155 17.30 -13.77 -13.06
N VAL A 156 17.51 -14.97 -13.60
CA VAL A 156 16.49 -15.99 -13.88
C VAL A 156 17.05 -17.40 -13.63
N ARG A 157 16.29 -18.26 -12.97
CA ARG A 157 16.68 -19.67 -12.70
C ARG A 157 16.90 -20.45 -14.00
N LEU A 158 17.92 -21.32 -14.03
CA LEU A 158 18.22 -22.12 -15.23
C LEU A 158 17.09 -23.13 -15.56
N SER A 159 16.43 -23.72 -14.56
CA SER A 159 15.22 -24.53 -14.74
C SER A 159 14.12 -23.75 -15.49
N PHE A 160 13.93 -22.47 -15.18
CA PHE A 160 12.97 -21.62 -15.89
C PHE A 160 13.40 -21.30 -17.32
N LEU A 161 14.70 -21.10 -17.58
CA LEU A 161 15.21 -20.91 -18.94
C LEU A 161 14.98 -22.17 -19.79
N ARG A 162 15.29 -23.37 -19.26
CA ARG A 162 14.93 -24.66 -19.87
C ARG A 162 13.43 -24.76 -20.15
N ALA A 163 12.59 -24.49 -19.15
CA ALA A 163 11.13 -24.59 -19.28
C ALA A 163 10.56 -23.61 -20.32
N MET A 164 11.08 -22.38 -20.39
CA MET A 164 10.70 -21.39 -21.40
C MET A 164 11.10 -21.82 -22.82
N LEU A 165 12.30 -22.40 -22.99
CA LEU A 165 12.73 -22.93 -24.29
C LEU A 165 11.92 -24.17 -24.69
N ALA A 166 11.56 -25.02 -23.73
CA ALA A 166 10.80 -26.24 -23.95
C ALA A 166 9.31 -26.00 -24.26
N ASN A 167 8.67 -25.02 -23.63
CA ASN A 167 7.28 -24.65 -23.91
C ASN A 167 6.97 -23.25 -23.32
N PRO A 168 7.15 -22.16 -24.09
CA PRO A 168 7.03 -20.79 -23.58
C PRO A 168 5.70 -20.52 -22.87
N GLN A 169 4.58 -21.01 -23.43
CA GLN A 169 3.24 -20.80 -22.87
C GLN A 169 2.96 -21.66 -21.62
N LYS A 170 3.63 -22.82 -21.44
CA LYS A 170 3.52 -23.60 -20.20
C LYS A 170 4.35 -22.99 -19.07
N ALA A 171 5.56 -22.53 -19.37
CA ALA A 171 6.45 -21.89 -18.41
C ALA A 171 6.00 -20.46 -18.04
N LYS A 172 5.41 -19.74 -19.01
CA LYS A 172 4.70 -18.50 -18.78
C LYS A 172 3.43 -18.39 -19.66
N PRO A 173 2.24 -18.65 -19.08
CA PRO A 173 0.97 -18.38 -19.75
C PRO A 173 0.88 -16.93 -20.24
N GLY A 174 0.23 -16.75 -21.39
CA GLY A 174 0.02 -15.45 -22.03
C GLY A 174 1.29 -14.79 -22.58
N THR A 175 2.43 -15.49 -22.68
CA THR A 175 3.69 -14.88 -23.13
C THR A 175 3.64 -14.48 -24.61
N THR A 176 4.28 -13.35 -24.95
CA THR A 176 4.50 -12.96 -26.36
C THR A 176 5.82 -13.50 -26.93
N MET A 177 6.52 -14.37 -26.19
CA MET A 177 7.69 -15.10 -26.69
C MET A 177 7.22 -16.34 -27.48
N PRO A 178 7.58 -16.48 -28.77
CA PRO A 178 7.22 -17.66 -29.56
C PRO A 178 8.03 -18.90 -29.16
N ASP A 179 7.50 -20.06 -29.50
CA ASP A 179 8.19 -21.34 -29.43
C ASP A 179 9.09 -21.48 -30.67
N VAL A 180 10.35 -21.04 -30.55
CA VAL A 180 11.34 -21.07 -31.65
C VAL A 180 11.85 -22.48 -31.96
N LEU A 181 11.50 -23.47 -31.13
CA LEU A 181 11.91 -24.87 -31.28
C LEU A 181 10.74 -25.79 -31.67
N ALA A 182 9.53 -25.26 -31.89
CA ALA A 182 8.33 -26.07 -32.16
C ALA A 182 8.40 -26.91 -33.44
N GLY A 183 9.19 -26.47 -34.43
CA GLY A 183 9.39 -27.17 -35.70
C GLY A 183 10.58 -28.13 -35.73
N LEU A 184 11.20 -28.44 -34.58
CA LEU A 184 12.29 -29.42 -34.47
C LEU A 184 11.76 -30.78 -33.97
N PRO A 185 12.28 -31.91 -34.48
CA PRO A 185 12.07 -33.23 -33.89
C PRO A 185 12.49 -33.26 -32.41
N GLU A 186 11.80 -34.07 -31.60
CA GLU A 186 11.97 -34.10 -30.14
C GLU A 186 13.42 -34.34 -29.67
N SER A 187 14.16 -35.21 -30.38
CA SER A 187 15.58 -35.48 -30.13
C SER A 187 16.49 -34.28 -30.41
N GLU A 188 16.29 -33.57 -31.52
CA GLU A 188 17.00 -32.31 -31.83
C GLU A 188 16.61 -31.21 -30.82
N ARG A 189 15.33 -31.16 -30.44
CA ARG A 189 14.74 -30.15 -29.56
C ARG A 189 15.36 -30.20 -28.16
N GLY A 190 15.49 -31.40 -27.58
CA GLY A 190 16.17 -31.58 -26.28
C GLY A 190 17.63 -31.11 -26.31
N ALA A 191 18.40 -31.53 -27.32
CA ALA A 191 19.80 -31.12 -27.46
C ALA A 191 19.97 -29.60 -27.67
N ALA A 192 19.03 -28.96 -28.39
CA ALA A 192 19.02 -27.52 -28.58
C ALA A 192 18.71 -26.74 -27.28
N ILE A 193 17.75 -27.22 -26.47
CA ILE A 193 17.42 -26.63 -25.16
C ILE A 193 18.65 -26.65 -24.24
N GLU A 194 19.35 -27.78 -24.15
CA GLU A 194 20.54 -27.89 -23.29
C GLU A 194 21.68 -27.01 -23.80
N SER A 195 21.97 -27.02 -25.10
CA SER A 195 22.98 -26.14 -25.71
C SER A 195 22.73 -24.67 -25.38
N LEU A 196 21.49 -24.20 -25.60
CA LEU A 196 21.07 -22.84 -25.29
C LEU A 196 21.11 -22.53 -23.79
N THR A 197 20.80 -23.50 -22.93
CA THR A 197 20.86 -23.34 -21.47
C THR A 197 22.30 -23.19 -20.99
N HIS A 198 23.24 -24.03 -21.47
CA HIS A 198 24.67 -23.88 -21.18
C HIS A 198 25.21 -22.53 -21.63
N PHE A 199 24.85 -22.07 -22.84
CA PHE A 199 25.24 -20.74 -23.34
C PHE A 199 24.70 -19.61 -22.44
N LEU A 200 23.40 -19.58 -22.14
CA LEU A 200 22.82 -18.52 -21.30
C LEU A 200 23.31 -18.55 -19.84
N ALA A 201 23.71 -19.71 -19.33
CA ALA A 201 24.30 -19.84 -17.99
C ALA A 201 25.68 -19.18 -17.84
N THR A 202 26.42 -18.96 -18.93
CA THR A 202 27.70 -18.21 -18.88
C THR A 202 27.53 -16.77 -18.39
N THR A 203 26.32 -16.21 -18.55
CA THR A 203 26.02 -14.80 -18.22
C THR A 203 25.93 -14.51 -16.71
N GLY A 204 26.01 -15.52 -15.83
CA GLY A 204 26.14 -15.34 -14.39
C GLY A 204 25.32 -16.32 -13.56
N VAL A 205 25.40 -16.17 -12.23
CA VAL A 205 24.72 -17.04 -11.24
C VAL A 205 23.80 -16.20 -10.36
N SER A 206 22.57 -16.66 -10.13
CA SER A 206 21.58 -15.98 -9.29
C SER A 206 21.80 -16.26 -7.80
N GLN A 207 21.59 -15.25 -6.94
CA GLN A 207 21.65 -15.40 -5.48
C GLN A 207 20.24 -15.59 -4.89
N GLU A 208 20.11 -16.53 -3.96
CA GLU A 208 18.88 -16.76 -3.18
C GLU A 208 18.74 -15.77 -2.01
N ALA A 209 17.49 -15.50 -1.64
CA ALA A 209 17.13 -14.95 -0.34
C ALA A 209 15.68 -15.37 0.01
N MET A 210 15.39 -15.55 1.30
CA MET A 210 14.03 -15.84 1.77
C MET A 210 13.20 -14.55 1.92
N ALA A 211 11.87 -14.68 1.92
CA ALA A 211 10.95 -13.57 2.19
C ALA A 211 10.73 -13.37 3.70
N GLU A 212 11.06 -12.18 4.21
CA GLU A 212 10.75 -11.76 5.58
C GLU A 212 9.21 -11.68 5.79
N HIS A 213 8.70 -12.20 6.91
CA HIS A 213 7.25 -12.39 7.09
C HIS A 213 6.45 -11.07 7.09
N SER A 214 6.97 -10.03 7.75
CA SER A 214 6.39 -8.68 7.75
C SER A 214 6.39 -8.05 6.36
N ALA A 215 7.45 -8.23 5.59
CA ALA A 215 7.59 -7.74 4.22
C ALA A 215 6.53 -8.32 3.26
N VAL A 216 6.05 -9.55 3.49
CA VAL A 216 4.93 -10.14 2.73
C VAL A 216 3.65 -9.32 2.88
N LYS A 217 3.29 -8.96 4.13
CA LYS A 217 2.06 -8.23 4.47
C LYS A 217 2.08 -6.80 3.91
N THR A 218 3.20 -6.10 4.01
CA THR A 218 3.39 -4.77 3.42
C THR A 218 3.43 -4.84 1.89
N GLY A 219 4.09 -5.85 1.34
CA GLY A 219 4.19 -6.11 -0.10
C GLY A 219 2.85 -6.34 -0.77
N GLU A 220 1.94 -7.08 -0.13
CA GLU A 220 0.57 -7.27 -0.58
C GLU A 220 -0.17 -5.92 -0.69
N GLN A 221 -0.10 -5.08 0.35
CA GLN A 221 -0.70 -3.75 0.34
C GLN A 221 -0.11 -2.86 -0.75
N HIS A 222 1.22 -2.88 -0.94
CA HIS A 222 1.91 -2.10 -1.97
C HIS A 222 1.55 -2.56 -3.39
N PHE A 223 1.44 -3.86 -3.63
CA PHE A 223 1.01 -4.43 -4.90
C PHE A 223 -0.42 -4.02 -5.27
N HIS A 224 -1.36 -4.07 -4.30
CA HIS A 224 -2.73 -3.61 -4.49
C HIS A 224 -2.79 -2.09 -4.72
N ARG A 225 -2.15 -1.31 -3.86
CA ARG A 225 -2.36 0.15 -3.80
C ARG A 225 -1.59 0.97 -4.81
N PHE A 226 -0.36 0.59 -5.20
CA PHE A 226 0.46 1.42 -6.08
C PHE A 226 0.11 1.29 -7.57
N GLY A 227 -0.74 0.34 -7.94
CA GLY A 227 -1.26 0.18 -9.31
C GLY A 227 -0.80 -1.08 -10.05
N CYS A 228 -0.08 -2.01 -9.43
CA CYS A 228 0.29 -3.28 -10.08
C CYS A 228 -0.95 -4.05 -10.59
N VAL A 229 -2.06 -3.95 -9.83
CA VAL A 229 -3.38 -4.51 -10.14
C VAL A 229 -4.07 -3.93 -11.38
N ALA A 230 -3.62 -2.78 -11.89
CA ALA A 230 -4.07 -2.25 -13.17
C ALA A 230 -3.69 -3.17 -14.36
N CYS A 231 -2.68 -4.02 -14.19
CA CYS A 231 -2.25 -5.00 -15.19
C CYS A 231 -2.27 -6.45 -14.69
N HIS A 232 -1.84 -6.72 -13.45
CA HIS A 232 -1.63 -8.08 -12.91
C HIS A 232 -2.68 -8.49 -11.88
N MET A 233 -3.04 -9.77 -11.81
CA MET A 233 -4.07 -10.24 -10.87
C MET A 233 -3.46 -10.43 -9.46
N PRO A 234 -4.17 -10.11 -8.36
CA PRO A 234 -3.72 -10.43 -7.00
C PRO A 234 -3.54 -11.92 -6.74
N ARG A 235 -2.49 -12.29 -5.99
CA ARG A 235 -2.19 -13.70 -5.64
C ARG A 235 -3.33 -14.40 -4.90
N LYS A 236 -4.13 -13.66 -4.13
CA LYS A 236 -5.26 -14.19 -3.33
C LYS A 236 -6.64 -14.01 -3.96
N ALA A 237 -6.75 -13.53 -5.21
CA ALA A 237 -8.05 -13.26 -5.86
C ALA A 237 -8.79 -14.52 -6.37
N ALA A 238 -8.46 -15.72 -5.87
CA ALA A 238 -9.08 -17.00 -6.22
C ALA A 238 -10.24 -17.41 -5.28
N GLY A 239 -10.84 -16.45 -4.57
CA GLY A 239 -12.23 -16.60 -4.12
C GLY A 239 -13.20 -16.29 -5.28
N PRO A 240 -14.52 -16.51 -5.11
CA PRO A 240 -15.49 -15.83 -5.96
C PRO A 240 -15.23 -14.32 -5.90
N ILE A 241 -15.27 -13.64 -7.06
CA ILE A 241 -15.02 -12.20 -7.18
C ILE A 241 -15.77 -11.46 -6.06
N PRO A 242 -15.10 -10.60 -5.26
CA PRO A 242 -15.75 -9.89 -4.15
C PRO A 242 -17.04 -9.26 -4.66
N LYS A 243 -18.19 -9.63 -4.08
CA LYS A 243 -19.51 -9.36 -4.65
C LYS A 243 -19.61 -7.88 -5.04
N VAL A 244 -19.46 -7.61 -6.33
CA VAL A 244 -19.69 -6.29 -6.90
C VAL A 244 -21.12 -5.93 -6.55
N ASN A 245 -21.36 -4.69 -6.13
CA ASN A 245 -22.71 -4.22 -5.86
C ASN A 245 -23.57 -4.53 -7.10
N PRO A 246 -24.63 -5.38 -7.01
CA PRO A 246 -25.37 -5.81 -8.19
C PRO A 246 -25.89 -4.64 -9.03
N ALA A 247 -26.23 -3.53 -8.38
CA ALA A 247 -26.61 -2.25 -9.01
C ALA A 247 -25.48 -1.52 -9.79
N LEU A 248 -24.41 -2.22 -10.19
CA LEU A 248 -23.30 -1.74 -11.03
C LEU A 248 -22.88 -2.77 -12.10
N VAL A 249 -23.73 -3.78 -12.37
CA VAL A 249 -23.65 -4.66 -13.54
C VAL A 249 -25.03 -4.61 -14.19
N ASP A 250 -25.10 -4.32 -15.49
CA ASP A 250 -26.37 -4.37 -16.21
C ASP A 250 -26.85 -5.83 -16.30
N ASP A 251 -28.07 -6.10 -15.81
CA ASP A 251 -28.65 -7.45 -15.66
C ASP A 251 -29.17 -8.04 -17.00
N ASP A 252 -28.45 -7.84 -18.12
CA ASP A 252 -28.70 -8.50 -19.40
C ASP A 252 -28.15 -9.95 -19.36
N ASP A 253 -28.97 -10.86 -18.83
CA ASP A 253 -28.56 -12.23 -18.47
C ASP A 253 -28.29 -13.18 -19.66
N ASP A 254 -28.65 -12.79 -20.89
CA ASP A 254 -28.48 -13.60 -22.12
C ASP A 254 -27.04 -13.57 -22.71
N ALA A 255 -26.15 -12.72 -22.20
CA ALA A 255 -24.76 -12.68 -22.66
C ALA A 255 -23.87 -13.69 -21.89
N PRO A 256 -23.11 -14.59 -22.56
CA PRO A 256 -22.20 -15.50 -21.88
C PRO A 256 -21.10 -14.71 -21.15
N LYS A 257 -21.21 -14.66 -19.82
CA LYS A 257 -20.38 -13.84 -18.92
C LYS A 257 -18.91 -14.27 -19.02
N LYS A 258 -18.14 -13.59 -19.88
CA LYS A 258 -16.70 -13.82 -20.06
C LYS A 258 -16.00 -13.81 -18.69
N PRO A 259 -15.10 -14.78 -18.40
CA PRO A 259 -14.29 -14.70 -17.20
C PRO A 259 -13.42 -13.44 -17.28
N ALA A 260 -13.61 -12.52 -16.33
CA ALA A 260 -12.96 -11.21 -16.27
C ALA A 260 -11.43 -11.26 -15.99
N THR A 261 -10.82 -12.43 -16.17
CA THR A 261 -9.38 -12.69 -16.08
C THR A 261 -8.64 -12.34 -17.38
N GLN A 262 -9.31 -12.32 -18.54
CA GLN A 262 -8.66 -12.23 -19.86
C GLN A 262 -7.90 -10.91 -20.13
N THR A 263 -8.25 -9.81 -19.45
CA THR A 263 -7.55 -8.51 -19.61
C THR A 263 -6.40 -8.32 -18.61
N PHE A 264 -6.18 -9.26 -17.69
CA PHE A 264 -4.99 -9.29 -16.85
C PHE A 264 -3.81 -9.89 -17.63
N ILE A 265 -2.60 -9.43 -17.32
CA ILE A 265 -1.37 -10.09 -17.75
C ILE A 265 -1.04 -11.18 -16.71
N PRO A 266 -1.09 -12.48 -17.07
CA PRO A 266 -0.66 -13.57 -16.19
C PRO A 266 0.68 -13.27 -15.54
N LEU A 267 0.87 -13.61 -14.26
CA LEU A 267 2.20 -13.59 -13.66
C LEU A 267 2.89 -14.94 -13.83
N GLY A 268 2.17 -16.03 -13.56
CA GLY A 268 2.72 -17.39 -13.43
C GLY A 268 3.51 -17.56 -12.13
N ASN A 269 4.14 -18.71 -11.95
CA ASN A 269 4.95 -19.01 -10.76
C ASN A 269 6.24 -18.16 -10.76
N LEU A 270 6.21 -17.00 -10.09
CA LEU A 270 7.35 -16.09 -10.00
C LEU A 270 8.54 -16.66 -9.20
N PRO A 271 8.37 -17.38 -8.07
CA PRO A 271 9.47 -18.08 -7.40
C PRO A 271 10.17 -19.15 -8.24
N ALA A 272 9.45 -19.83 -9.14
CA ALA A 272 10.08 -20.76 -10.10
C ALA A 272 10.89 -20.03 -11.18
N LYS A 273 10.67 -18.73 -11.39
CA LYS A 273 11.39 -17.92 -12.38
C LYS A 273 12.57 -17.15 -11.79
N TYR A 274 12.32 -16.40 -10.74
CA TYR A 274 13.22 -15.41 -10.15
C TYR A 274 13.77 -15.93 -8.81
N THR A 275 14.76 -15.23 -8.28
CA THR A 275 15.05 -15.22 -6.84
C THR A 275 14.44 -13.93 -6.26
N LEU A 276 14.24 -13.85 -4.93
CA LEU A 276 13.68 -12.63 -4.33
C LEU A 276 14.50 -11.37 -4.67
N PRO A 277 15.86 -11.38 -4.58
CA PRO A 277 16.67 -10.22 -4.93
C PRO A 277 16.57 -9.83 -6.42
N SER A 278 16.50 -10.80 -7.34
CA SER A 278 16.40 -10.50 -8.77
C SER A 278 15.01 -10.01 -9.18
N LEU A 279 13.94 -10.48 -8.53
CA LEU A 279 12.59 -9.91 -8.70
C LEU A 279 12.54 -8.48 -8.13
N ALA A 280 13.03 -8.25 -6.91
CA ALA A 280 13.07 -6.92 -6.30
C ALA A 280 13.85 -5.93 -7.18
N LYS A 281 15.00 -6.34 -7.72
CA LYS A 281 15.80 -5.50 -8.62
C LYS A 281 15.07 -5.19 -9.94
N PHE A 282 14.34 -6.15 -10.51
CA PHE A 282 13.49 -5.95 -11.68
C PHE A 282 12.28 -5.05 -11.41
N LEU A 283 11.72 -5.06 -10.20
CA LEU A 283 10.61 -4.16 -9.82
C LEU A 283 11.09 -2.72 -9.59
N GLN A 284 12.31 -2.53 -9.07
CA GLN A 284 12.94 -1.21 -8.90
C GLN A 284 13.24 -0.53 -10.24
N ASP A 285 13.80 -1.27 -11.21
CA ASP A 285 14.02 -0.80 -12.59
C ASP A 285 13.67 -1.89 -13.61
N PRO A 286 12.41 -1.95 -14.09
CA PRO A 286 12.02 -2.92 -15.11
C PRO A 286 12.56 -2.58 -16.49
N HIS A 287 12.98 -1.33 -16.74
CA HIS A 287 13.36 -0.84 -18.06
C HIS A 287 14.79 -1.24 -18.43
N ALA A 288 15.70 -1.34 -17.44
CA ALA A 288 17.01 -1.97 -17.59
C ALA A 288 16.95 -3.41 -18.14
N VAL A 289 15.79 -4.09 -18.03
CA VAL A 289 15.55 -5.42 -18.62
C VAL A 289 14.55 -5.39 -19.78
N ARG A 290 13.58 -4.46 -19.76
CA ARG A 290 12.50 -4.33 -20.76
C ARG A 290 12.36 -2.88 -21.25
N PRO A 291 13.27 -2.39 -22.11
CA PRO A 291 13.33 -0.97 -22.49
C PRO A 291 12.06 -0.45 -23.17
N SER A 292 11.24 -1.32 -23.78
CA SER A 292 9.95 -0.93 -24.38
C SER A 292 8.79 -0.74 -23.37
N ALA A 293 9.05 -0.74 -22.06
CA ALA A 293 8.15 -0.28 -20.98
C ALA A 293 6.73 -0.90 -20.89
N ARG A 294 6.47 -2.05 -21.53
CA ARG A 294 5.21 -2.84 -21.35
C ARG A 294 5.07 -3.41 -19.93
N MET A 295 6.18 -3.51 -19.19
CA MET A 295 6.17 -3.44 -17.72
C MET A 295 6.72 -2.05 -17.37
N PRO A 296 5.87 -1.09 -16.97
CA PRO A 296 6.32 0.27 -16.67
C PRO A 296 6.94 0.36 -15.28
N GLY A 297 7.78 1.39 -15.07
CA GLY A 297 8.34 1.69 -13.76
C GLY A 297 7.32 2.38 -12.84
N LEU A 298 7.05 1.83 -11.66
CA LEU A 298 6.16 2.46 -10.65
C LEU A 298 6.88 3.42 -9.69
N ASN A 299 8.12 3.84 -10.05
CA ASN A 299 9.01 4.65 -9.23
C ASN A 299 9.10 4.13 -7.78
N LEU A 300 9.31 2.81 -7.65
CA LEU A 300 9.46 2.12 -6.37
C LEU A 300 10.84 2.42 -5.77
N ASN A 301 10.89 2.69 -4.47
CA ASN A 301 12.16 2.66 -3.74
C ASN A 301 12.60 1.20 -3.48
N GLU A 302 13.83 1.01 -2.98
CA GLU A 302 14.41 -0.33 -2.77
C GLU A 302 13.63 -1.19 -1.78
N LYS A 303 13.09 -0.59 -0.71
CA LYS A 303 12.27 -1.27 0.29
C LYS A 303 10.92 -1.68 -0.31
N GLU A 304 10.24 -0.74 -0.99
CA GLU A 304 8.96 -1.01 -1.66
C GLU A 304 9.05 -2.16 -2.68
N ALA A 305 10.14 -2.19 -3.47
CA ALA A 305 10.38 -3.24 -4.45
C ALA A 305 10.71 -4.60 -3.81
N ARG A 306 11.44 -4.61 -2.68
CA ARG A 306 11.74 -5.82 -1.90
C ARG A 306 10.49 -6.41 -1.24
N GLU A 307 9.62 -5.56 -0.70
CA GLU A 307 8.37 -5.99 -0.07
C GLU A 307 7.39 -6.58 -1.10
N ILE A 308 7.20 -5.92 -2.25
CA ILE A 308 6.38 -6.47 -3.35
C ILE A 308 6.98 -7.80 -3.86
N ALA A 309 8.30 -7.96 -3.89
CA ALA A 309 8.91 -9.25 -4.21
C ALA A 309 8.61 -10.31 -3.14
N ALA A 310 8.77 -9.98 -1.85
CA ALA A 310 8.48 -10.89 -0.73
C ALA A 310 7.05 -11.45 -0.76
N TYR A 311 6.05 -10.64 -1.14
CA TYR A 311 4.66 -11.08 -1.31
C TYR A 311 4.49 -12.31 -2.23
N PHE A 312 5.27 -12.39 -3.32
CA PHE A 312 5.25 -13.55 -4.21
C PHE A 312 6.07 -14.74 -3.72
N PHE A 313 6.99 -14.52 -2.79
CA PHE A 313 7.87 -15.54 -2.21
C PHE A 313 7.38 -16.08 -0.84
N GLN A 314 6.22 -15.61 -0.32
CA GLN A 314 5.59 -16.23 0.86
C GLN A 314 5.42 -17.75 0.64
N GLY A 315 6.00 -18.55 1.52
CA GLY A 315 6.01 -20.02 1.47
C GLY A 315 7.15 -20.65 0.65
N HIS A 316 7.98 -19.85 -0.04
CA HIS A 316 9.13 -20.35 -0.79
C HIS A 316 10.29 -20.68 0.17
N LYS A 317 10.65 -21.96 0.26
CA LYS A 317 11.81 -22.42 1.02
C LYS A 317 13.07 -22.24 0.18
N VAL A 318 14.08 -21.60 0.75
CA VAL A 318 15.48 -21.66 0.28
C VAL A 318 16.29 -22.53 1.25
N PRO A 319 17.43 -23.12 0.85
CA PRO A 319 18.25 -23.94 1.76
C PRO A 319 18.66 -23.18 3.04
N PRO A 320 18.70 -23.85 4.20
CA PRO A 320 19.00 -23.18 5.47
C PRO A 320 20.45 -22.72 5.52
N ASN A 321 20.63 -21.48 6.00
CA ASN A 321 21.93 -20.81 6.03
C ASN A 321 22.33 -20.33 7.42
N MET A 322 21.48 -20.49 8.43
CA MET A 322 21.80 -20.29 9.84
C MET A 322 21.15 -21.37 10.73
N LYS A 323 21.72 -21.59 11.92
CA LYS A 323 21.11 -22.37 13.00
C LYS A 323 20.18 -21.46 13.78
N PHE A 324 19.14 -22.04 14.37
CA PHE A 324 18.35 -21.38 15.41
C PHE A 324 18.32 -22.19 16.69
N ALA A 325 18.24 -21.48 17.81
CA ALA A 325 17.85 -21.98 19.11
C ALA A 325 16.60 -21.21 19.55
N TYR A 326 15.56 -21.93 19.96
CA TYR A 326 14.25 -21.38 20.31
C TYR A 326 13.95 -21.59 21.80
N PHE A 327 13.37 -20.56 22.41
CA PHE A 327 13.11 -20.42 23.84
C PHE A 327 11.69 -19.90 24.05
N GLU A 328 11.08 -20.21 25.19
CA GLU A 328 9.80 -19.61 25.63
C GLU A 328 10.00 -18.97 27.00
N GLY A 329 9.40 -17.81 27.21
CA GLY A 329 9.61 -16.96 28.38
C GLY A 329 9.13 -15.53 28.16
N GLY A 330 8.77 -14.86 29.26
CA GLY A 330 8.57 -13.40 29.25
C GLY A 330 9.89 -12.72 29.59
N TRP A 331 10.30 -11.76 28.76
CA TRP A 331 11.46 -10.90 28.98
C TRP A 331 11.09 -9.46 28.64
N ASP A 332 11.69 -8.49 29.34
CA ASP A 332 11.53 -7.06 29.04
C ASP A 332 12.70 -6.50 28.20
N ASP A 333 13.78 -7.27 28.05
CA ASP A 333 14.99 -6.94 27.27
C ASP A 333 15.71 -8.25 26.86
N VAL A 334 16.58 -8.19 25.86
CA VAL A 334 17.22 -9.35 25.21
C VAL A 334 18.11 -10.13 26.20
N PRO A 335 17.71 -11.35 26.63
CA PRO A 335 18.49 -12.14 27.58
C PRO A 335 19.76 -12.69 26.92
N ASP A 336 20.68 -13.26 27.69
CA ASP A 336 21.73 -14.09 27.08
C ASP A 336 21.25 -15.52 26.85
N PHE A 337 20.72 -15.76 25.66
CA PHE A 337 20.35 -17.10 25.18
C PHE A 337 21.52 -18.10 25.13
N GLY A 338 22.78 -17.66 25.34
CA GLY A 338 23.97 -18.52 25.36
C GLY A 338 24.14 -19.35 26.63
N VAL A 339 23.64 -18.84 27.77
CA VAL A 339 23.61 -19.58 29.05
C VAL A 339 22.28 -20.30 29.29
N MET A 340 21.29 -20.12 28.41
CA MET A 340 19.97 -20.71 28.52
C MET A 340 19.88 -22.05 27.77
N LYS A 341 19.11 -23.00 28.31
CA LYS A 341 18.79 -24.25 27.61
C LYS A 341 17.65 -24.00 26.61
N PRO A 342 17.84 -24.23 25.29
CA PRO A 342 16.76 -24.10 24.32
C PRO A 342 15.72 -25.22 24.44
N LEU A 343 14.47 -24.89 24.09
CA LEU A 343 13.35 -25.82 23.99
C LEU A 343 13.32 -26.54 22.63
N ALA A 344 13.85 -25.90 21.59
CA ALA A 344 14.09 -26.52 20.30
C ALA A 344 15.34 -25.90 19.64
N THR A 345 16.02 -26.67 18.80
CA THR A 345 17.14 -26.21 17.98
C THR A 345 17.02 -26.79 16.58
N GLY A 346 17.43 -26.05 15.57
CA GLY A 346 17.40 -26.53 14.19
C GLY A 346 18.17 -25.62 13.23
N THR A 347 17.85 -25.75 11.95
CA THR A 347 18.41 -24.93 10.87
C THR A 347 17.29 -24.18 10.16
N VAL A 348 17.56 -22.95 9.74
CA VAL A 348 16.58 -21.99 9.21
C VAL A 348 17.23 -21.12 8.13
N SER A 349 16.38 -20.47 7.33
CA SER A 349 16.78 -19.70 6.15
C SER A 349 16.50 -18.22 6.40
N GLY A 350 17.53 -17.43 6.67
CA GLY A 350 17.36 -16.08 7.19
C GLY A 350 16.68 -16.04 8.56
N PHE A 351 16.22 -14.86 8.95
CA PHE A 351 15.65 -14.57 10.27
C PHE A 351 14.17 -14.95 10.37
N ASP A 352 13.82 -16.18 9.97
CA ASP A 352 12.43 -16.64 10.04
C ASP A 352 12.01 -16.92 11.49
N LEU A 353 11.10 -16.10 11.99
CA LEU A 353 10.48 -16.28 13.30
C LEU A 353 9.35 -17.33 13.28
N ALA A 354 8.84 -17.69 12.10
CA ALA A 354 7.72 -18.64 11.96
C ALA A 354 8.10 -20.11 12.25
N VAL A 355 9.38 -20.40 12.54
CA VAL A 355 9.80 -21.69 13.12
C VAL A 355 9.54 -21.79 14.63
N GLY A 356 9.22 -20.65 15.28
CA GLY A 356 8.72 -20.60 16.65
C GLY A 356 7.29 -21.13 16.75
N LYS A 357 6.92 -21.65 17.94
CA LYS A 357 5.59 -22.25 18.17
C LYS A 357 4.59 -21.25 18.72
N GLN A 358 5.03 -20.38 19.64
CA GLN A 358 4.20 -19.34 20.22
C GLN A 358 4.17 -18.11 19.32
N GLN A 359 3.16 -17.25 19.51
CA GLN A 359 3.09 -15.92 18.86
C GLN A 359 3.63 -14.80 19.77
N ASN A 360 3.75 -15.06 21.07
CA ASN A 360 4.12 -14.13 22.14
C ASN A 360 4.98 -14.88 23.16
N ASN A 361 5.73 -14.18 24.02
CA ASN A 361 6.62 -14.76 25.04
C ASN A 361 7.57 -15.84 24.50
N PHE A 362 8.27 -15.54 23.40
CA PHE A 362 9.25 -16.45 22.79
C PHE A 362 10.55 -15.75 22.44
N GLY A 363 11.64 -16.52 22.41
CA GLY A 363 12.99 -16.06 22.17
C GLY A 363 13.67 -16.87 21.07
N MET A 364 14.53 -16.23 20.29
CA MET A 364 15.30 -16.88 19.24
C MET A 364 16.74 -16.35 19.21
N ARG A 365 17.70 -17.28 19.22
CA ARG A 365 19.11 -17.04 18.86
C ARG A 365 19.39 -17.67 17.51
N PHE A 366 19.72 -16.85 16.52
CA PHE A 366 20.20 -17.25 15.21
C PHE A 366 21.73 -17.24 15.19
N THR A 367 22.39 -18.25 14.62
CA THR A 367 23.86 -18.33 14.51
C THR A 367 24.35 -18.83 13.15
N GLY A 368 25.43 -18.25 12.65
CA GLY A 368 26.06 -18.64 11.38
C GLY A 368 27.37 -17.89 11.13
N PHE A 369 27.83 -17.92 9.88
CA PHE A 369 29.05 -17.22 9.44
C PHE A 369 28.74 -16.22 8.33
N LEU A 370 28.96 -14.94 8.61
CA LEU A 370 28.84 -13.83 7.68
C LEU A 370 30.08 -13.77 6.78
N GLN A 371 29.88 -13.88 5.47
CA GLN A 371 30.95 -13.96 4.48
C GLN A 371 31.25 -12.59 3.88
N ILE A 372 32.44 -12.06 4.14
CA ILE A 372 32.88 -10.73 3.71
C ILE A 372 33.92 -10.84 2.58
N ASP A 373 33.57 -10.27 1.41
CA ASP A 373 34.39 -10.29 0.19
C ASP A 373 35.45 -9.18 0.10
N LYS A 374 35.34 -8.13 0.93
CA LYS A 374 36.22 -6.95 0.91
C LYS A 374 36.36 -6.38 2.32
N PRO A 375 37.57 -6.01 2.77
CA PRO A 375 37.76 -5.52 4.12
C PRO A 375 37.30 -4.06 4.24
N GLY A 376 36.98 -3.62 5.46
CA GLY A 376 36.65 -2.23 5.78
C GLY A 376 35.40 -2.09 6.66
N GLN A 377 34.89 -0.86 6.79
CA GLN A 377 33.67 -0.63 7.55
C GLN A 377 32.42 -1.18 6.85
N TYR A 378 31.57 -1.78 7.67
CA TYR A 378 30.21 -2.19 7.37
C TYR A 378 29.24 -1.55 8.36
N GLN A 379 28.08 -1.14 7.85
CA GLN A 379 26.97 -0.63 8.63
C GLN A 379 25.82 -1.63 8.58
N PHE A 380 25.20 -1.86 9.73
CA PHE A 380 24.08 -2.77 9.91
C PHE A 380 22.87 -2.01 10.47
N TRP A 381 21.67 -2.44 10.09
CA TRP A 381 20.42 -2.01 10.71
C TRP A 381 19.68 -3.26 11.17
N ILE A 382 19.54 -3.43 12.48
CA ILE A 382 18.69 -4.47 13.05
C ILE A 382 17.31 -3.85 13.32
N GLY A 383 16.25 -4.48 12.83
CA GLY A 383 14.89 -3.97 12.97
C GLY A 383 13.98 -5.05 13.52
N SER A 384 13.29 -4.77 14.61
CA SER A 384 12.45 -5.78 15.29
C SER A 384 11.24 -5.14 15.94
N ASP A 385 10.15 -5.90 16.16
CA ASP A 385 8.99 -5.42 16.93
C ASP A 385 9.41 -5.24 18.38
N ASP A 386 9.50 -6.31 19.16
CA ASP A 386 10.21 -6.33 20.44
C ASP A 386 11.74 -6.50 20.26
N GLY A 387 12.49 -6.68 21.35
CA GLY A 387 13.93 -6.44 21.37
C GLY A 387 14.82 -7.46 20.62
N SER A 388 15.92 -6.97 20.07
CA SER A 388 16.94 -7.73 19.34
C SER A 388 18.39 -7.27 19.57
N ARG A 389 19.38 -8.13 19.27
CA ARG A 389 20.82 -7.86 19.39
C ARG A 389 21.61 -8.55 18.28
N LEU A 390 22.50 -7.81 17.63
CA LEU A 390 23.54 -8.31 16.73
C LEU A 390 24.89 -8.37 17.45
N GLN A 391 25.55 -9.53 17.39
CA GLN A 391 26.96 -9.69 17.71
C GLN A 391 27.72 -10.24 16.50
N ILE A 392 28.94 -9.74 16.27
CA ILE A 392 29.87 -10.25 15.25
C ILE A 392 31.24 -10.49 15.90
N ASP A 393 31.81 -11.69 15.71
CA ASP A 393 33.02 -12.19 16.38
C ASP A 393 33.00 -11.96 17.91
N GLY A 394 31.85 -12.24 18.53
CA GLY A 394 31.63 -12.06 19.98
C GLY A 394 31.46 -10.62 20.45
N LYS A 395 31.62 -9.61 19.57
CA LYS A 395 31.44 -8.18 19.91
C LYS A 395 30.00 -7.76 19.61
N GLU A 396 29.33 -7.11 20.55
CA GLU A 396 28.02 -6.49 20.28
C GLU A 396 28.19 -5.32 19.29
N VAL A 397 27.47 -5.37 18.17
CA VAL A 397 27.53 -4.35 17.10
C VAL A 397 26.34 -3.39 17.18
N VAL A 398 25.16 -3.92 17.55
CA VAL A 398 23.98 -3.14 17.89
C VAL A 398 23.03 -3.98 18.76
N LYS A 399 22.51 -3.38 19.83
CA LYS A 399 21.39 -3.92 20.62
C LYS A 399 20.23 -2.94 20.61
N HIS A 400 19.06 -3.42 20.23
CA HIS A 400 17.78 -2.71 20.22
C HIS A 400 16.87 -3.40 21.23
N GLY A 401 17.00 -3.04 22.51
CA GLY A 401 16.33 -3.72 23.62
C GLY A 401 15.04 -3.03 24.07
N GLY A 402 14.12 -3.81 24.63
CA GLY A 402 12.81 -3.37 25.11
C GLY A 402 11.65 -4.17 24.51
N VAL A 403 10.44 -3.90 24.99
CA VAL A 403 9.17 -4.23 24.32
C VAL A 403 8.69 -2.97 23.61
N HIS A 404 8.47 -3.01 22.30
CA HIS A 404 8.10 -1.84 21.48
C HIS A 404 7.44 -2.24 20.13
N PRO A 405 6.91 -1.28 19.36
CA PRO A 405 6.55 -1.52 17.96
C PRO A 405 7.78 -1.49 17.04
N HIS A 406 7.65 -2.09 15.85
CA HIS A 406 8.75 -2.23 14.90
C HIS A 406 9.50 -0.93 14.57
N SER A 407 10.81 -0.94 14.84
CA SER A 407 11.74 0.11 14.43
C SER A 407 13.16 -0.42 14.15
N ASP A 408 13.88 0.28 13.27
CA ASP A 408 15.30 0.04 12.97
C ASP A 408 16.23 0.70 14.01
N LYS A 409 17.33 0.02 14.36
CA LYS A 409 18.49 0.61 15.04
C LYS A 409 19.79 0.25 14.32
N GLU A 410 20.69 1.21 14.18
CA GLU A 410 21.94 1.03 13.44
C GLU A 410 23.19 0.78 14.30
N GLY A 411 24.14 0.03 13.74
CA GLY A 411 25.46 -0.24 14.29
C GLY A 411 26.52 -0.27 13.18
N ARG A 412 27.81 -0.17 13.54
CA ARG A 412 28.93 -0.21 12.59
C ARG A 412 30.09 -1.00 13.15
N VAL A 413 30.77 -1.75 12.29
CA VAL A 413 31.94 -2.55 12.61
C VAL A 413 32.88 -2.62 11.41
N SER A 414 34.19 -2.66 11.64
CA SER A 414 35.17 -2.97 10.60
C SER A 414 35.36 -4.48 10.54
N LEU A 415 35.26 -5.06 9.34
CA LEU A 415 35.42 -6.49 9.08
C LEU A 415 36.56 -6.70 8.08
N ASP A 416 37.19 -7.87 8.15
CA ASP A 416 38.27 -8.29 7.25
C ASP A 416 37.71 -9.13 6.09
N VAL A 417 38.55 -9.75 5.27
CA VAL A 417 38.08 -10.70 4.25
C VAL A 417 37.92 -12.09 4.86
N GLY A 418 36.74 -12.68 4.74
CA GLY A 418 36.47 -14.07 5.14
C GLY A 418 35.19 -14.25 5.97
N PRO A 419 35.10 -15.40 6.70
CA PRO A 419 33.95 -15.75 7.52
C PRO A 419 34.06 -15.18 8.94
N HIS A 420 33.17 -14.25 9.27
CA HIS A 420 32.97 -13.72 10.62
C HIS A 420 31.84 -14.48 11.32
N GLU A 421 31.98 -14.79 12.61
CA GLU A 421 30.88 -15.41 13.37
C GLU A 421 29.80 -14.38 13.64
N ILE A 422 28.53 -14.72 13.37
CA ILE A 422 27.39 -13.82 13.57
C ILE A 422 26.35 -14.49 14.46
N ILE A 423 25.93 -13.75 15.49
CA ILE A 423 24.85 -14.11 16.41
C ILE A 423 23.80 -13.01 16.33
N VAL A 424 22.54 -13.39 16.10
CA VAL A 424 21.40 -12.48 16.19
C VAL A 424 20.42 -13.04 17.21
N ASP A 425 20.27 -12.32 18.31
CA ASP A 425 19.29 -12.64 19.36
C ASP A 425 18.04 -11.77 19.18
N TYR A 426 16.88 -12.32 19.51
CA TYR A 426 15.59 -11.62 19.49
C TYR A 426 14.63 -12.26 20.50
N PHE A 427 13.70 -11.47 21.03
CA PHE A 427 12.53 -11.97 21.74
C PHE A 427 11.26 -11.22 21.32
N GLN A 428 10.12 -11.89 21.45
CA GLN A 428 8.79 -11.27 21.42
C GLN A 428 8.15 -11.38 22.81
N GLY A 429 7.83 -10.24 23.42
CA GLY A 429 6.92 -10.13 24.56
C GLY A 429 5.48 -10.35 24.08
N GLY A 430 4.99 -9.53 23.16
CA GLY A 430 3.72 -9.82 22.48
C GLY A 430 3.14 -8.73 21.57
N GLY A 431 2.60 -9.15 20.42
CA GLY A 431 2.12 -8.25 19.38
C GLY A 431 2.06 -8.92 18.00
N GLU A 432 2.37 -8.17 16.94
CA GLU A 432 2.87 -8.77 15.70
C GLU A 432 4.39 -8.94 15.84
N TRP A 433 4.98 -10.00 15.32
CA TRP A 433 6.43 -10.23 15.46
C TRP A 433 7.17 -9.91 14.15
N THR A 434 8.37 -9.32 14.27
CA THR A 434 9.28 -9.15 13.14
C THR A 434 10.73 -9.07 13.62
N LEU A 435 11.64 -9.58 12.79
CA LEU A 435 13.08 -9.40 12.90
C LEU A 435 13.64 -9.26 11.48
N THR A 436 14.45 -8.22 11.28
CA THR A 436 15.18 -7.92 10.05
C THR A 436 16.62 -7.56 10.41
N LEU A 437 17.54 -7.82 9.49
CA LEU A 437 18.91 -7.33 9.58
C LEU A 437 19.39 -6.95 8.19
N ASP A 438 19.51 -5.65 7.92
CA ASP A 438 20.15 -5.11 6.72
C ASP A 438 21.64 -4.86 6.96
N MET A 439 22.45 -4.92 5.89
CA MET A 439 23.86 -4.49 5.87
C MET A 439 24.21 -3.65 4.63
N GLN A 440 25.20 -2.77 4.78
CA GLN A 440 25.77 -1.94 3.70
C GLN A 440 27.29 -1.79 3.92
N GLY A 441 28.10 -1.83 2.85
CA GLY A 441 29.55 -1.60 2.93
C GLY A 441 30.32 -2.12 1.72
N GLN A 442 31.48 -1.52 1.43
CA GLN A 442 32.44 -1.94 0.38
C GLN A 442 31.85 -2.20 -1.04
N GLY A 443 30.78 -1.48 -1.38
CA GLY A 443 30.06 -1.61 -2.65
C GLY A 443 28.73 -2.38 -2.57
N ILE A 444 28.47 -3.07 -1.45
CA ILE A 444 27.15 -3.62 -1.13
C ILE A 444 26.23 -2.46 -0.71
N LYS A 445 25.06 -2.35 -1.35
CA LYS A 445 23.97 -1.43 -0.97
C LYS A 445 23.12 -2.05 0.14
N ARG A 446 22.40 -1.24 0.94
CA ARG A 446 21.61 -1.70 2.11
C ARG A 446 20.65 -2.84 1.75
N THR A 447 21.04 -4.07 2.08
CA THR A 447 20.34 -5.32 1.74
C THR A 447 20.38 -6.31 2.90
N SER A 448 19.44 -7.26 2.95
CA SER A 448 19.32 -8.22 4.05
C SER A 448 20.62 -9.02 4.20
N ALA A 449 21.25 -8.91 5.38
CA ALA A 449 22.51 -9.56 5.71
C ALA A 449 22.41 -11.09 5.61
N ALA A 450 21.20 -11.64 5.73
CA ALA A 450 20.93 -13.06 5.52
C ALA A 450 21.49 -13.59 4.18
N ALA A 451 21.54 -12.79 3.11
CA ALA A 451 22.12 -13.19 1.82
C ALA A 451 23.64 -13.46 1.86
N PHE A 452 24.32 -13.05 2.94
CA PHE A 452 25.76 -13.21 3.14
C PHE A 452 26.09 -14.19 4.27
N ILE A 453 25.09 -14.75 4.97
CA ILE A 453 25.29 -15.71 6.06
C ILE A 453 25.28 -17.14 5.52
N THR A 454 26.14 -17.98 6.08
CA THR A 454 26.38 -19.38 5.69
C THR A 454 26.48 -20.30 6.91
N MET A 455 26.19 -21.60 6.74
CA MET A 455 26.18 -22.56 7.86
C MET A 455 27.57 -23.01 8.34
N THR A 456 28.59 -22.76 7.53
CA THR A 456 29.98 -23.17 7.73
C THR A 456 30.90 -21.97 7.52
N ARG A 457 32.09 -21.99 8.14
CA ARG A 457 33.13 -20.99 7.82
C ARG A 457 33.53 -21.04 6.35
N GLU A 458 33.56 -22.24 5.77
CA GLU A 458 33.67 -22.41 4.33
C GLU A 458 32.44 -21.86 3.62
N ARG A 459 32.66 -20.90 2.72
CA ARG A 459 31.64 -20.41 1.78
C ARG A 459 31.46 -21.44 0.66
N PRO A 460 30.24 -21.99 0.45
CA PRO A 460 29.98 -22.78 -0.74
C PRO A 460 30.26 -21.95 -1.99
N LYS A 461 30.98 -22.50 -2.97
CA LYS A 461 31.13 -21.85 -4.28
C LYS A 461 29.72 -21.65 -4.87
N PRO A 462 29.34 -20.46 -5.36
CA PRO A 462 28.06 -20.28 -6.04
C PRO A 462 28.04 -21.10 -7.33
N VAL A 463 27.45 -22.30 -7.28
CA VAL A 463 27.12 -23.07 -8.47
C VAL A 463 25.68 -22.74 -8.83
N ALA A 464 25.40 -22.49 -10.11
CA ALA A 464 24.03 -22.51 -10.58
C ALA A 464 23.45 -23.91 -10.31
N THR A 465 22.25 -24.00 -9.76
CA THR A 465 21.57 -25.29 -9.59
C THR A 465 20.75 -25.65 -10.82
N ASP A 466 20.57 -26.94 -11.09
CA ASP A 466 19.68 -27.42 -12.15
C ASP A 466 18.22 -27.02 -11.93
N GLY A 467 17.84 -26.79 -10.66
CA GLY A 467 16.55 -26.27 -10.20
C GLY A 467 15.47 -27.33 -9.99
N ASP A 468 15.69 -28.56 -10.48
CA ASP A 468 14.80 -29.71 -10.29
C ASP A 468 15.35 -30.73 -9.27
N ASN A 469 16.65 -30.71 -8.93
CA ASN A 469 17.28 -31.68 -8.01
C ASN A 469 18.31 -31.06 -7.05
N ASP A 470 18.38 -29.73 -6.94
CA ASP A 470 19.46 -28.98 -6.27
C ASP A 470 20.89 -29.36 -6.74
N LYS A 471 21.03 -29.94 -7.94
CA LYS A 471 22.32 -30.45 -8.42
C LYS A 471 23.19 -29.30 -8.95
N PRO A 472 24.50 -29.30 -8.65
CA PRO A 472 25.49 -28.42 -9.28
C PRO A 472 25.45 -28.50 -10.82
N PHE A 473 25.03 -27.42 -11.49
CA PHE A 473 25.08 -27.32 -12.94
C PHE A 473 26.47 -26.88 -13.40
N VAL A 474 27.18 -27.78 -14.06
CA VAL A 474 28.52 -27.54 -14.63
C VAL A 474 28.36 -27.08 -16.08
N ILE A 475 29.00 -25.97 -16.44
CA ILE A 475 28.96 -25.44 -17.82
C ILE A 475 29.93 -26.23 -18.71
N ASP A 476 29.43 -26.91 -19.73
CA ASP A 476 30.21 -27.57 -20.78
C ASP A 476 30.52 -26.58 -21.92
N PRO A 477 31.79 -26.21 -22.17
CA PRO A 477 32.17 -25.28 -23.24
C PRO A 477 31.75 -25.74 -24.65
N SER A 478 31.65 -27.06 -24.89
CA SER A 478 31.19 -27.61 -26.17
C SER A 478 29.69 -27.34 -26.40
N GLN A 479 28.90 -27.22 -25.33
CA GLN A 479 27.48 -26.86 -25.40
C GLN A 479 27.29 -25.35 -25.48
N VAL A 480 28.17 -24.56 -24.85
CA VAL A 480 28.19 -23.08 -24.95
C VAL A 480 28.31 -22.64 -26.41
N GLU A 481 29.30 -23.14 -27.17
CA GLU A 481 29.47 -22.74 -28.58
C GLU A 481 28.29 -23.20 -29.48
N LYS A 482 27.75 -24.40 -29.26
CA LYS A 482 26.54 -24.86 -29.95
C LYS A 482 25.35 -23.94 -29.63
N GLY A 483 25.18 -23.56 -28.36
CA GLY A 483 24.11 -22.66 -27.90
C GLY A 483 24.24 -21.26 -28.48
N ARG A 484 25.45 -20.69 -28.49
CA ARG A 484 25.77 -19.40 -29.11
C ARG A 484 25.40 -19.39 -30.59
N LYS A 485 25.77 -20.44 -31.34
CA LYS A 485 25.39 -20.59 -32.75
C LYS A 485 23.89 -20.80 -32.96
N LEU A 486 23.23 -21.60 -32.11
CA LEU A 486 21.78 -21.77 -32.16
C LEU A 486 21.04 -20.45 -31.88
N PHE A 487 21.52 -19.63 -30.95
CA PHE A 487 20.92 -18.34 -30.61
C PHE A 487 20.93 -17.35 -31.81
N ALA A 488 22.00 -17.35 -32.60
CA ALA A 488 22.09 -16.55 -33.82
C ALA A 488 21.23 -17.11 -34.97
N THR A 489 21.24 -18.43 -35.18
CA THR A 489 20.57 -19.09 -36.32
C THR A 489 19.06 -19.29 -36.16
N LEU A 490 18.57 -19.49 -34.92
CA LEU A 490 17.14 -19.56 -34.60
C LEU A 490 16.46 -18.18 -34.52
N GLY A 491 17.22 -17.09 -34.70
CA GLY A 491 16.70 -15.73 -34.65
C GLY A 491 16.42 -15.19 -33.25
N CYS A 492 16.94 -15.81 -32.19
CA CYS A 492 16.81 -15.27 -30.82
C CYS A 492 17.41 -13.86 -30.73
N ALA A 493 18.56 -13.66 -31.40
CA ALA A 493 19.23 -12.37 -31.55
C ALA A 493 18.46 -11.31 -32.35
N SER A 494 17.41 -11.67 -33.11
CA SER A 494 16.54 -10.67 -33.77
C SER A 494 15.72 -9.90 -32.73
N CYS A 495 15.23 -10.61 -31.72
CA CYS A 495 14.32 -10.08 -30.70
C CYS A 495 15.04 -9.64 -29.43
N HIS A 496 16.07 -10.38 -29.02
CA HIS A 496 16.79 -10.20 -27.76
C HIS A 496 18.15 -9.54 -27.96
N SER A 497 18.43 -8.50 -27.17
CA SER A 497 19.78 -7.99 -27.00
C SER A 497 20.56 -8.92 -26.05
N LEU A 498 21.77 -9.29 -26.46
CA LEU A 498 22.71 -10.13 -25.71
C LEU A 498 24.13 -9.80 -26.20
N LYS A 499 25.02 -9.46 -25.27
CA LYS A 499 26.42 -9.17 -25.55
C LYS A 499 27.36 -10.34 -25.27
N GLU A 500 28.40 -10.40 -26.07
CA GLU A 500 29.57 -11.28 -25.95
C GLU A 500 30.81 -10.42 -26.25
N ASP A 501 31.80 -10.39 -25.35
CA ASP A 501 32.94 -9.45 -25.40
C ASP A 501 32.54 -7.99 -25.75
N ASP A 502 31.53 -7.51 -25.00
CA ASP A 502 30.83 -6.22 -25.15
C ASP A 502 30.12 -5.94 -26.49
N LYS A 503 30.23 -6.85 -27.46
CA LYS A 503 29.59 -6.76 -28.79
C LYS A 503 28.23 -7.43 -28.77
N GLN A 504 27.22 -6.80 -29.37
CA GLN A 504 25.90 -7.41 -29.56
C GLN A 504 26.00 -8.61 -30.52
N LEU A 505 25.55 -9.79 -30.09
CA LEU A 505 25.46 -10.98 -30.93
C LEU A 505 24.43 -10.75 -32.04
N ALA A 506 24.82 -10.96 -33.29
CA ALA A 506 23.96 -10.73 -34.45
C ALA A 506 23.01 -11.91 -34.72
N SER A 507 21.91 -11.63 -35.42
CA SER A 507 20.99 -12.66 -35.93
C SER A 507 21.39 -13.09 -37.34
N GLU A 508 21.42 -14.39 -37.59
CA GLU A 508 21.63 -14.96 -38.93
C GLU A 508 20.29 -15.16 -39.67
N LEU A 509 19.15 -15.09 -38.96
CA LEU A 509 17.82 -15.27 -39.53
C LEU A 509 17.41 -14.09 -40.43
N LYS A 510 17.20 -14.37 -41.72
CA LYS A 510 16.76 -13.39 -42.73
C LYS A 510 15.28 -13.58 -43.04
N ALA A 511 14.54 -12.47 -43.18
CA ALA A 511 13.12 -12.47 -43.52
C ALA A 511 12.76 -11.38 -44.54
N LYS A 512 11.61 -11.52 -45.22
CA LYS A 512 11.04 -10.50 -46.11
C LYS A 512 10.54 -9.29 -45.31
N SER A 513 10.43 -8.11 -45.94
CA SER A 513 9.76 -6.95 -45.33
C SER A 513 8.30 -7.26 -45.01
N LEU A 514 7.74 -6.59 -44.00
CA LEU A 514 6.40 -6.89 -43.46
C LEU A 514 5.29 -6.71 -44.51
N SER A 515 5.46 -5.71 -45.38
CA SER A 515 4.63 -5.39 -46.55
C SER A 515 4.70 -6.41 -47.71
N LYS A 516 5.58 -7.42 -47.63
CA LYS A 516 5.80 -8.45 -48.67
C LYS A 516 5.53 -9.88 -48.15
N LEU A 517 4.71 -9.99 -47.11
CA LEU A 517 4.23 -11.25 -46.55
C LEU A 517 2.86 -11.64 -47.11
N ALA A 518 2.55 -12.93 -47.06
CA ALA A 518 1.19 -13.41 -47.24
C ALA A 518 0.37 -13.18 -45.96
N ALA A 519 -0.95 -13.00 -46.11
CA ALA A 519 -1.87 -12.83 -44.99
C ALA A 519 -2.09 -14.10 -44.15
N THR A 520 -1.56 -15.26 -44.57
CA THR A 520 -1.71 -16.57 -43.92
C THR A 520 -0.43 -17.41 -44.00
N GLY A 521 -0.32 -18.42 -43.14
CA GLY A 521 0.82 -19.36 -43.12
C GLY A 521 2.07 -18.84 -42.40
N GLY A 522 3.21 -19.52 -42.60
CA GLY A 522 4.48 -19.21 -41.94
C GLY A 522 4.36 -19.23 -40.41
N CYS A 523 4.86 -18.18 -39.75
CA CYS A 523 4.76 -18.01 -38.28
C CYS A 523 3.32 -17.89 -37.74
N MET A 524 2.33 -17.67 -38.63
CA MET A 524 0.89 -17.65 -38.30
C MET A 524 0.19 -19.00 -38.57
N SER A 525 0.93 -20.05 -38.93
CA SER A 525 0.38 -21.40 -39.10
C SER A 525 -0.17 -21.97 -37.79
N GLU A 526 -1.08 -22.93 -37.88
CA GLU A 526 -1.68 -23.58 -36.71
C GLU A 526 -0.73 -24.58 -36.03
N VAL A 527 0.31 -25.02 -36.74
CA VAL A 527 1.39 -25.89 -36.27
C VAL A 527 2.75 -25.22 -36.49
N GLY A 528 3.73 -25.56 -35.64
CA GLY A 528 5.10 -25.06 -35.77
C GLY A 528 5.79 -25.59 -37.04
N GLN A 529 6.48 -24.70 -37.77
CA GLN A 529 7.22 -25.05 -38.98
C GLN A 529 8.73 -25.00 -38.72
N ARG A 530 9.50 -25.93 -39.33
CA ARG A 530 10.95 -26.02 -39.10
C ARG A 530 11.66 -24.74 -39.52
N GLY A 531 12.39 -24.13 -38.59
CA GLY A 531 13.10 -22.85 -38.81
C GLY A 531 12.24 -21.58 -38.69
N LEU A 532 10.97 -21.68 -38.28
CA LEU A 532 10.10 -20.51 -38.04
C LEU A 532 9.57 -20.46 -36.59
N PRO A 533 9.55 -19.27 -35.94
CA PRO A 533 8.95 -19.11 -34.62
C PRO A 533 7.44 -19.40 -34.61
N PHE A 534 6.99 -20.23 -33.67
CA PHE A 534 5.57 -20.60 -33.53
C PHE A 534 4.90 -19.84 -32.39
N PHE A 535 3.93 -18.97 -32.72
CA PHE A 535 3.30 -18.07 -31.74
C PHE A 535 2.08 -18.64 -31.01
N ARG A 536 1.47 -19.76 -31.47
CA ARG A 536 0.19 -20.29 -30.94
C ARG A 536 -0.94 -19.25 -30.90
N LEU A 537 -1.07 -18.47 -31.97
CA LEU A 537 -2.14 -17.46 -32.11
C LEU A 537 -3.53 -18.10 -32.14
N THR A 538 -4.52 -17.45 -31.55
CA THR A 538 -5.94 -17.85 -31.71
C THR A 538 -6.41 -17.61 -33.15
N PRO A 539 -7.51 -18.24 -33.63
CA PRO A 539 -8.05 -17.98 -34.98
C PRO A 539 -8.32 -16.49 -35.23
N LEU A 540 -8.84 -15.77 -34.22
CA LEU A 540 -9.11 -14.33 -34.30
C LEU A 540 -7.82 -13.50 -34.36
N GLN A 541 -6.78 -13.87 -33.61
CA GLN A 541 -5.46 -13.24 -33.71
C GLN A 541 -4.81 -13.49 -35.10
N ARG A 542 -4.96 -14.69 -35.68
CA ARG A 542 -4.52 -14.98 -37.06
C ARG A 542 -5.23 -14.09 -38.07
N SER A 543 -6.56 -14.02 -38.01
CA SER A 543 -7.36 -13.17 -38.92
C SER A 543 -7.01 -11.69 -38.80
N ALA A 544 -6.84 -11.17 -37.58
CA ALA A 544 -6.45 -9.77 -37.36
C ALA A 544 -5.05 -9.47 -37.90
N ALA A 545 -4.06 -10.32 -37.63
CA ALA A 545 -2.70 -10.16 -38.16
C ALA A 545 -2.67 -10.22 -39.70
N GLY A 546 -3.41 -11.15 -40.32
CA GLY A 546 -3.53 -11.25 -41.78
C GLY A 546 -4.22 -10.04 -42.42
N ALA A 547 -5.28 -9.51 -41.79
CA ALA A 547 -5.93 -8.27 -42.22
C ALA A 547 -4.96 -7.08 -42.16
N ALA A 548 -4.18 -6.95 -41.07
CA ALA A 548 -3.19 -5.89 -40.95
C ALA A 548 -2.05 -6.02 -41.97
N ILE A 549 -1.50 -7.21 -42.21
CA ILE A 549 -0.49 -7.43 -43.27
C ILE A 549 -1.05 -6.98 -44.64
N THR A 550 -2.30 -7.35 -44.95
CA THR A 550 -2.97 -6.94 -46.19
C THR A 550 -3.12 -5.42 -46.31
N ALA A 551 -3.47 -4.74 -45.22
CA ALA A 551 -3.60 -3.28 -45.18
C ALA A 551 -2.25 -2.54 -45.25
N LEU A 552 -1.17 -3.13 -44.72
CA LEU A 552 0.16 -2.50 -44.70
C LEU A 552 0.78 -2.35 -46.10
N SER A 553 0.40 -3.19 -47.07
CA SER A 553 0.88 -3.11 -48.46
C SER A 553 0.52 -1.80 -49.17
N ASN A 554 -0.51 -1.08 -48.69
CA ASN A 554 -0.97 0.20 -49.26
C ASN A 554 -1.12 1.29 -48.16
N ALA A 555 -0.37 1.19 -47.05
CA ALA A 555 -0.59 2.05 -45.89
C ALA A 555 -0.13 3.51 -46.10
N ALA A 556 -1.05 4.45 -45.85
CA ALA A 556 -0.72 5.84 -45.56
C ALA A 556 -0.05 5.99 -44.18
N GLU A 557 0.48 7.18 -43.88
CA GLU A 557 0.90 7.53 -42.52
C GLU A 557 -0.32 7.58 -41.56
N PRO A 558 -0.19 7.15 -40.30
CA PRO A 558 -1.28 7.20 -39.34
C PRO A 558 -1.58 8.65 -38.94
N THR A 559 -2.86 8.98 -38.76
CA THR A 559 -3.23 10.29 -38.20
C THR A 559 -2.70 10.44 -36.77
N PRO A 560 -2.53 11.67 -36.27
CA PRO A 560 -2.19 11.90 -34.87
C PRO A 560 -3.17 11.24 -33.88
N ALA A 561 -4.45 11.13 -34.23
CA ALA A 561 -5.46 10.46 -33.40
C ALA A 561 -5.28 8.94 -33.36
N GLU A 562 -5.04 8.28 -34.50
CA GLU A 562 -4.71 6.85 -34.56
C GLU A 562 -3.40 6.55 -33.83
N THR A 563 -2.40 7.43 -33.95
CA THR A 563 -1.11 7.32 -33.26
C THR A 563 -1.29 7.31 -31.74
N ILE A 564 -2.17 8.18 -31.20
CA ILE A 564 -2.55 8.16 -29.78
C ILE A 564 -3.24 6.83 -29.44
N ALA A 565 -4.27 6.44 -30.18
CA ALA A 565 -5.05 5.22 -29.89
C ALA A 565 -4.15 3.96 -29.87
N HIS A 566 -3.32 3.77 -30.90
CA HIS A 566 -2.38 2.65 -31.00
C HIS A 566 -1.34 2.66 -29.86
N THR A 567 -0.87 3.84 -29.44
CA THR A 567 0.10 3.97 -28.34
C THR A 567 -0.55 3.66 -26.98
N LEU A 568 -1.77 4.14 -26.73
CA LEU A 568 -2.53 3.85 -25.50
C LEU A 568 -2.93 2.37 -25.40
N LEU A 569 -3.19 1.70 -26.53
CA LEU A 569 -3.37 0.25 -26.60
C LEU A 569 -2.06 -0.51 -26.29
N SER A 570 -0.94 -0.09 -26.88
CA SER A 570 0.37 -0.74 -26.72
C SER A 570 0.91 -0.68 -25.28
N PHE A 571 0.62 0.39 -24.56
CA PHE A 571 1.00 0.56 -23.15
C PHE A 571 -0.10 0.15 -22.15
N ASN A 572 -1.26 -0.33 -22.62
CA ASN A 572 -2.42 -0.68 -21.80
C ASN A 572 -2.93 0.47 -20.90
N CYS A 573 -2.75 1.73 -21.31
CA CYS A 573 -3.20 2.91 -20.57
C CYS A 573 -4.71 2.90 -20.29
N TYR A 574 -5.46 2.27 -21.20
CA TYR A 574 -6.91 2.03 -21.11
C TYR A 574 -7.36 1.13 -19.94
N ALA A 575 -6.45 0.57 -19.13
CA ALA A 575 -6.77 -0.11 -17.87
C ALA A 575 -6.88 0.82 -16.65
N CYS A 576 -6.41 2.06 -16.78
CA CYS A 576 -6.50 3.12 -15.77
C CYS A 576 -7.33 4.31 -16.24
N HIS A 577 -7.23 4.64 -17.54
CA HIS A 577 -7.77 5.86 -18.12
C HIS A 577 -8.87 5.56 -19.15
N GLU A 578 -9.87 6.43 -19.18
CA GLU A 578 -10.78 6.54 -20.33
C GLU A 578 -10.22 7.57 -21.33
N ARG A 579 -10.47 7.38 -22.62
CA ARG A 579 -10.42 8.43 -23.64
C ARG A 579 -11.41 8.11 -24.76
N GLY A 580 -12.29 9.04 -25.10
CA GLY A 580 -13.32 8.87 -26.14
C GLY A 580 -14.27 7.72 -25.83
N GLN A 581 -14.71 7.57 -24.57
CA GLN A 581 -15.55 6.47 -24.07
C GLN A 581 -14.89 5.07 -24.13
N LEU A 582 -13.60 4.97 -24.49
CA LEU A 582 -12.85 3.72 -24.48
C LEU A 582 -11.97 3.63 -23.23
N GLY A 583 -12.00 2.46 -22.57
CA GLY A 583 -11.13 2.12 -21.44
C GLY A 583 -11.77 2.33 -20.08
N GLY A 584 -11.01 2.93 -19.15
CA GLY A 584 -11.40 3.08 -17.75
C GLY A 584 -11.09 1.86 -16.87
N VAL A 585 -11.40 2.00 -15.59
CA VAL A 585 -11.14 0.98 -14.57
C VAL A 585 -12.27 -0.06 -14.55
N GLU A 586 -11.97 -1.27 -15.02
CA GLU A 586 -12.92 -2.39 -15.05
C GLU A 586 -13.47 -2.73 -13.65
N PRO A 587 -14.75 -3.16 -13.51
CA PRO A 587 -15.36 -3.46 -12.21
C PRO A 587 -14.55 -4.40 -11.31
N ILE A 588 -13.91 -5.43 -11.88
CA ILE A 588 -13.05 -6.37 -11.15
C ILE A 588 -11.77 -5.74 -10.55
N ARG A 589 -11.31 -4.61 -11.11
CA ARG A 589 -10.16 -3.84 -10.59
C ARG A 589 -10.58 -2.69 -9.68
N ASN A 590 -11.82 -2.22 -9.84
CA ASN A 590 -12.34 -0.98 -9.25
C ASN A 590 -12.15 -0.92 -7.71
N ALA A 591 -12.31 -2.05 -7.01
CA ALA A 591 -12.12 -2.14 -5.56
C ALA A 591 -10.69 -1.84 -5.07
N TYR A 592 -9.66 -2.00 -5.90
CA TYR A 592 -8.25 -1.75 -5.52
C TYR A 592 -7.80 -0.31 -5.81
N PHE A 593 -8.61 0.49 -6.50
CA PHE A 593 -8.36 1.92 -6.66
C PHE A 593 -8.85 2.65 -5.41
N GLU A 594 -7.93 2.78 -4.45
CA GLU A 594 -8.13 3.39 -3.13
C GLU A 594 -7.67 4.87 -3.07
N THR A 595 -8.16 5.59 -2.06
CA THR A 595 -7.84 7.00 -1.76
C THR A 595 -7.54 7.18 -0.27
N GLN A 596 -6.64 8.10 0.07
CA GLN A 596 -6.42 8.56 1.46
C GLN A 596 -7.59 9.41 1.99
N ILE A 597 -8.48 9.88 1.12
CA ILE A 597 -9.60 10.78 1.42
C ILE A 597 -10.87 10.16 0.82
N PRO A 598 -11.59 9.28 1.55
CA PRO A 598 -12.80 8.61 1.06
C PRO A 598 -13.91 9.58 0.63
N GLU A 599 -13.98 10.78 1.21
CA GLU A 599 -14.97 11.82 0.92
C GLU A 599 -14.87 12.35 -0.52
N MET A 600 -13.71 12.18 -1.17
CA MET A 600 -13.52 12.49 -2.59
C MET A 600 -14.10 11.40 -3.52
N GLY A 601 -14.40 10.21 -3.00
CA GLY A 601 -14.90 9.07 -3.78
C GLY A 601 -14.07 8.83 -5.04
N ASP A 602 -14.76 8.65 -6.17
CA ASP A 602 -14.14 8.39 -7.46
C ASP A 602 -13.20 9.51 -7.93
N GLU A 603 -13.48 10.78 -7.58
CA GLU A 603 -12.57 11.90 -7.88
C GLU A 603 -11.21 11.79 -7.17
N GLY A 604 -11.16 11.09 -6.04
CA GLY A 604 -9.97 10.89 -5.21
C GLY A 604 -9.19 9.61 -5.53
N ARG A 605 -9.77 8.65 -6.25
CA ARG A 605 -9.20 7.29 -6.39
C ARG A 605 -9.05 6.80 -7.84
N ILE A 606 -9.95 7.19 -8.74
CA ILE A 606 -9.92 6.80 -10.15
C ILE A 606 -9.04 7.78 -10.92
N PRO A 607 -8.05 7.32 -11.73
CA PRO A 607 -7.24 8.19 -12.57
C PRO A 607 -8.12 9.04 -13.51
N PRO A 608 -7.71 10.28 -13.83
CA PRO A 608 -8.49 11.16 -14.71
C PRO A 608 -8.60 10.58 -16.12
N THR A 609 -9.66 10.92 -16.86
CA THR A 609 -9.70 10.64 -18.31
C THR A 609 -8.58 11.42 -19.04
N LEU A 610 -8.22 10.94 -20.23
CA LEU A 610 -7.22 11.57 -21.11
C LEU A 610 -7.87 12.41 -22.22
N ASP A 611 -9.17 12.72 -22.10
CA ASP A 611 -9.87 13.59 -23.05
C ASP A 611 -9.43 15.05 -22.89
N GLY A 612 -9.03 15.68 -24.00
CA GLY A 612 -8.50 17.03 -23.96
C GLY A 612 -7.21 17.17 -23.13
N VAL A 613 -6.43 16.11 -22.94
CA VAL A 613 -5.23 16.17 -22.09
C VAL A 613 -4.14 17.08 -22.69
N GLY A 614 -4.01 17.12 -24.03
CA GLY A 614 -3.13 18.06 -24.74
C GLY A 614 -3.66 19.49 -24.85
N ASP A 615 -4.97 19.67 -24.66
CA ASP A 615 -5.62 20.97 -24.49
C ASP A 615 -5.39 21.52 -23.08
N LYS A 616 -5.27 20.63 -22.10
CA LYS A 616 -5.23 20.93 -20.67
C LYS A 616 -3.84 21.18 -20.13
N LEU A 617 -2.90 20.31 -20.49
CA LEU A 617 -1.54 20.31 -19.94
C LEU A 617 -0.57 21.01 -20.89
N ARG A 618 0.46 21.65 -20.31
CA ARG A 618 1.62 22.12 -21.09
C ARG A 618 2.38 20.92 -21.65
N GLU A 619 2.97 21.06 -22.84
CA GLU A 619 3.63 19.94 -23.52
C GLU A 619 4.79 19.36 -22.69
N GLU A 620 5.54 20.21 -21.99
CA GLU A 620 6.64 19.82 -21.11
C GLU A 620 6.14 19.04 -19.88
N ALA A 621 5.00 19.45 -19.31
CA ALA A 621 4.40 18.81 -18.15
C ALA A 621 3.75 17.45 -18.49
N LEU A 622 3.18 17.32 -19.69
CA LEU A 622 2.70 16.04 -20.22
C LEU A 622 3.85 15.13 -20.64
N THR A 623 4.94 15.71 -21.19
CA THR A 623 6.18 14.99 -21.50
C THR A 623 6.79 14.38 -20.24
N ASP A 624 7.00 15.15 -19.17
CA ASP A 624 7.53 14.62 -17.89
C ASP A 624 6.64 13.51 -17.32
N LEU A 625 5.31 13.72 -17.31
CA LEU A 625 4.37 12.73 -16.78
C LEU A 625 4.40 11.39 -17.54
N LEU A 626 4.51 11.41 -18.88
CA LEU A 626 4.60 10.20 -19.71
C LEU A 626 6.02 9.59 -19.72
N GLN A 627 7.05 10.41 -19.56
CA GLN A 627 8.45 10.00 -19.57
C GLN A 627 8.91 9.41 -18.23
N ASN A 628 8.43 9.98 -17.11
CA ASN A 628 8.90 9.72 -15.76
C ASN A 628 7.82 9.23 -14.78
N GLY A 629 6.53 9.38 -15.09
CA GLY A 629 5.43 8.99 -14.20
C GLY A 629 5.29 9.90 -12.96
N THR A 630 4.41 9.55 -12.02
CA THR A 630 4.39 10.23 -10.71
C THR A 630 5.56 9.74 -9.86
N LYS A 631 6.35 10.67 -9.32
CA LYS A 631 7.45 10.38 -8.38
C LYS A 631 6.90 9.72 -7.11
N GLY A 632 7.68 8.81 -6.50
CA GLY A 632 7.26 8.04 -5.34
C GLY A 632 7.04 8.88 -4.07
N ASP A 633 7.87 9.91 -3.87
CA ASP A 633 7.82 10.85 -2.75
C ASP A 633 6.45 11.55 -2.66
N PRO A 634 5.67 11.36 -1.57
CA PRO A 634 4.39 12.04 -1.36
C PRO A 634 4.45 13.57 -1.46
N LYS A 635 5.58 14.20 -1.09
CA LYS A 635 5.77 15.66 -1.17
C LYS A 635 5.86 16.18 -2.61
N GLN A 636 6.15 15.29 -3.57
CA GLN A 636 6.27 15.60 -4.99
C GLN A 636 5.06 15.13 -5.82
N LYS A 637 3.99 14.63 -5.17
CA LYS A 637 2.77 14.18 -5.86
C LYS A 637 1.82 15.34 -6.11
N ASP A 638 1.41 15.52 -7.36
CA ASP A 638 0.29 16.40 -7.73
C ASP A 638 -1.09 15.93 -7.22
N ARG A 639 -1.19 14.65 -6.86
CA ARG A 639 -2.40 14.01 -6.32
C ARG A 639 -2.02 13.16 -5.09
N PRO A 640 -1.65 13.78 -3.95
CA PRO A 640 -1.13 13.03 -2.80
C PRO A 640 -2.16 12.07 -2.21
N TYR A 641 -3.45 12.39 -2.39
CA TYR A 641 -4.61 11.59 -1.97
C TYR A 641 -4.80 10.27 -2.74
N MET A 642 -4.25 10.12 -3.95
CA MET A 642 -4.35 8.87 -4.72
C MET A 642 -3.28 7.86 -4.28
N HIS A 643 -3.70 6.62 -4.03
CA HIS A 643 -2.75 5.52 -3.77
C HIS A 643 -2.07 5.03 -5.05
N ALA A 644 -2.82 4.91 -6.15
CA ALA A 644 -2.30 4.48 -7.45
C ALA A 644 -1.30 5.49 -8.02
N ARG A 645 -0.15 5.00 -8.52
CA ARG A 645 0.90 5.81 -9.14
C ARG A 645 0.69 5.84 -10.65
N MET A 646 0.86 7.01 -11.29
CA MET A 646 0.99 7.06 -12.75
C MET A 646 2.32 6.39 -13.14
N PRO A 647 2.32 5.31 -13.93
CA PRO A 647 3.55 4.62 -14.26
C PRO A 647 4.44 5.39 -15.24
N LYS A 648 5.74 5.07 -15.20
CA LYS A 648 6.77 5.54 -16.11
C LYS A 648 6.74 4.71 -17.41
N PHE A 649 6.46 5.32 -18.55
CA PHE A 649 6.34 4.61 -19.84
C PHE A 649 7.41 4.97 -20.88
N HIS A 650 8.26 5.98 -20.63
CA HIS A 650 9.16 6.57 -21.63
C HIS A 650 8.43 7.08 -22.90
N ALA A 651 7.16 7.48 -22.76
CA ALA A 651 6.28 7.89 -23.86
C ALA A 651 6.20 9.41 -24.04
N GLY A 652 7.22 10.16 -23.61
CA GLY A 652 7.20 11.63 -23.58
C GLY A 652 6.91 12.29 -24.92
N SER A 653 7.34 11.70 -26.04
CA SER A 653 7.09 12.18 -27.41
C SER A 653 5.61 12.28 -27.77
N LEU A 654 4.73 11.53 -27.12
CA LEU A 654 3.28 11.55 -27.38
C LEU A 654 2.61 12.86 -26.93
N ALA A 655 3.26 13.66 -26.08
CA ALA A 655 2.72 14.93 -25.58
C ALA A 655 2.38 15.91 -26.73
N LYS A 656 3.27 16.02 -27.72
CA LYS A 656 3.05 16.84 -28.93
C LYS A 656 1.90 16.31 -29.78
N THR A 657 1.77 14.98 -29.88
CA THR A 657 0.66 14.34 -30.60
C THR A 657 -0.68 14.63 -29.93
N PHE A 658 -0.74 14.55 -28.59
CA PHE A 658 -1.89 14.98 -27.80
C PHE A 658 -2.23 16.45 -28.04
N ALA A 659 -1.25 17.36 -27.97
CA ALA A 659 -1.48 18.78 -28.26
C ALA A 659 -2.01 19.00 -29.69
N THR A 660 -1.51 18.26 -30.68
CA THR A 660 -1.95 18.33 -32.08
C THR A 660 -3.41 17.92 -32.27
N VAL A 661 -3.94 17.00 -31.45
CA VAL A 661 -5.32 16.49 -31.56
C VAL A 661 -6.30 17.22 -30.65
N ASP A 662 -5.88 17.61 -29.46
CA ASP A 662 -6.78 18.08 -28.40
C ASP A 662 -6.98 19.60 -28.38
N LEU A 663 -5.98 20.38 -28.82
CA LEU A 663 -5.84 21.80 -28.51
C LEU A 663 -6.99 22.69 -29.02
N LYS A 664 -7.54 23.52 -28.13
CA LYS A 664 -8.59 24.50 -28.39
C LYS A 664 -8.10 25.91 -28.04
N THR A 665 -7.52 26.58 -29.03
CA THR A 665 -6.98 27.95 -28.88
C THR A 665 -8.02 29.06 -28.71
N ALA A 666 -9.31 28.75 -28.85
CA ALA A 666 -10.43 29.72 -28.84
C ALA A 666 -10.79 30.28 -27.44
N ALA A 667 -9.79 30.51 -26.58
CA ALA A 667 -9.98 31.28 -25.36
C ALA A 667 -9.76 32.76 -25.66
N ASN A 668 -10.81 33.58 -25.55
CA ASN A 668 -10.67 35.04 -25.50
C ASN A 668 -10.00 35.42 -24.18
N LEU A 669 -8.66 35.38 -24.16
CA LEU A 669 -7.86 35.86 -23.04
C LEU A 669 -8.17 37.35 -22.86
N PRO A 670 -8.67 37.79 -21.68
CA PRO A 670 -8.96 39.19 -21.45
C PRO A 670 -7.69 40.05 -21.51
N ALA A 671 -7.85 41.30 -21.92
CA ALA A 671 -6.82 42.31 -21.72
C ALA A 671 -6.90 42.82 -20.28
N PHE A 672 -5.79 42.74 -19.54
CA PHE A 672 -5.67 43.39 -18.23
C PHE A 672 -5.16 44.82 -18.44
N ASP A 673 -6.01 45.79 -18.15
CA ASP A 673 -5.77 47.25 -18.19
C ASP A 673 -5.14 47.78 -16.87
N GLU A 674 -5.04 46.91 -15.87
CA GLU A 674 -4.66 47.23 -14.49
C GLU A 674 -3.22 46.79 -14.18
N SER A 675 -2.60 47.37 -13.15
CA SER A 675 -1.19 47.04 -12.82
C SER A 675 -1.04 45.60 -12.31
N LEU A 676 0.11 44.96 -12.62
CA LEU A 676 0.39 43.57 -12.19
C LEU A 676 0.33 43.40 -10.66
N ALA A 677 0.70 44.42 -9.89
CA ALA A 677 0.58 44.42 -8.44
C ALA A 677 -0.89 44.38 -7.98
N LYS A 678 -1.77 45.16 -8.62
CA LYS A 678 -3.22 45.14 -8.38
C LYS A 678 -3.86 43.83 -8.86
N ALA A 679 -3.39 43.28 -9.98
CA ALA A 679 -3.76 41.94 -10.46
C ALA A 679 -3.54 40.87 -9.38
N LYS A 680 -2.30 40.81 -8.86
CA LYS A 680 -1.89 39.82 -7.86
C LYS A 680 -2.60 40.01 -6.52
N SER A 681 -2.82 41.26 -6.10
CA SER A 681 -3.59 41.56 -4.88
C SER A 681 -5.05 41.11 -5.00
N ALA A 682 -5.72 41.42 -6.11
CA ALA A 682 -7.09 40.97 -6.37
C ALA A 682 -7.19 39.45 -6.51
N GLY A 683 -6.22 38.80 -7.18
CA GLY A 683 -6.16 37.34 -7.28
C GLY A 683 -6.00 36.65 -5.92
N ARG A 684 -5.14 37.21 -5.06
CA ARG A 684 -4.95 36.77 -3.66
C ARG A 684 -6.23 36.88 -2.83
N GLN A 685 -6.99 37.97 -3.00
CA GLN A 685 -8.30 38.15 -2.36
C GLN A 685 -9.29 37.10 -2.87
N LEU A 686 -9.43 36.96 -4.19
CA LEU A 686 -10.36 36.02 -4.84
C LEU A 686 -10.10 34.56 -4.45
N VAL A 687 -8.85 34.11 -4.36
CA VAL A 687 -8.47 32.76 -3.94
C VAL A 687 -8.81 32.48 -2.46
N GLY A 688 -8.83 33.53 -1.62
CA GLY A 688 -9.02 33.45 -0.18
C GLY A 688 -10.42 33.02 0.29
N ASP A 689 -10.50 32.73 1.58
CA ASP A 689 -11.69 32.21 2.28
C ASP A 689 -12.93 33.14 2.25
N LYS A 690 -12.70 34.44 2.11
CA LYS A 690 -13.71 35.52 2.08
C LYS A 690 -14.26 35.82 0.67
N SER A 691 -13.72 35.17 -0.36
CA SER A 691 -14.21 35.29 -1.74
C SER A 691 -14.50 33.90 -2.34
N LEU A 692 -13.83 33.50 -3.44
CA LEU A 692 -14.13 32.25 -4.15
C LEU A 692 -13.76 30.99 -3.35
N SER A 693 -13.08 31.15 -2.20
CA SER A 693 -12.86 30.09 -1.23
C SER A 693 -12.05 28.89 -1.74
N CYS A 694 -11.21 29.09 -2.77
CA CYS A 694 -10.41 28.02 -3.38
C CYS A 694 -9.57 27.26 -2.32
N VAL A 695 -9.07 28.00 -1.32
CA VAL A 695 -8.32 27.49 -0.14
C VAL A 695 -9.08 26.51 0.75
N LYS A 696 -10.41 26.39 0.62
CA LYS A 696 -11.23 25.41 1.35
C LYS A 696 -11.13 24.00 0.73
N CYS A 697 -10.71 23.90 -0.53
CA CYS A 697 -10.57 22.64 -1.26
C CYS A 697 -9.17 22.38 -1.83
N HIS A 698 -8.29 23.39 -1.90
CA HIS A 698 -6.97 23.27 -2.48
C HIS A 698 -5.88 23.74 -1.50
N PRO A 699 -4.83 22.93 -1.24
CA PRO A 699 -3.65 23.35 -0.50
C PRO A 699 -2.90 24.50 -1.21
N PHE A 700 -2.11 25.26 -0.45
CA PHE A 700 -1.27 26.34 -0.98
C PHE A 700 0.09 26.30 -0.29
N ASN A 701 1.18 26.18 -1.05
CA ASN A 701 2.53 25.87 -0.55
C ASN A 701 2.51 24.70 0.46
N GLU A 702 3.08 24.85 1.65
CA GLU A 702 3.04 23.86 2.73
C GLU A 702 1.71 23.82 3.50
N HIS A 703 0.81 24.80 3.30
CA HIS A 703 -0.45 24.87 4.02
C HIS A 703 -1.50 23.93 3.42
N ALA A 704 -1.95 22.99 4.24
CA ALA A 704 -3.12 22.16 3.97
C ALA A 704 -4.37 23.05 3.79
N ALA A 705 -5.29 22.62 2.91
CA ALA A 705 -6.59 23.26 2.75
C ALA A 705 -7.38 23.24 4.07
N THR A 706 -8.35 24.13 4.22
CA THR A 706 -9.23 24.15 5.41
C THR A 706 -10.34 23.08 5.36
N GLY A 707 -10.54 22.41 4.22
CA GLY A 707 -11.45 21.28 4.04
C GLY A 707 -10.81 20.11 3.28
N VAL A 708 -11.31 19.81 2.07
CA VAL A 708 -10.80 18.73 1.21
C VAL A 708 -9.39 19.06 0.74
N GLN A 709 -8.50 18.06 0.64
CA GLN A 709 -7.11 18.26 0.19
C GLN A 709 -6.95 17.88 -1.29
N ALA A 710 -7.41 18.73 -2.21
CA ALA A 710 -7.24 18.50 -3.65
C ALA A 710 -5.82 18.86 -4.14
N ILE A 711 -5.68 19.18 -5.43
CA ILE A 711 -4.39 19.55 -6.05
C ILE A 711 -3.94 20.92 -5.51
N ASN A 712 -2.68 21.03 -5.06
CA ASN A 712 -2.11 22.28 -4.56
C ASN A 712 -2.11 23.39 -5.64
N LEU A 713 -2.56 24.61 -5.30
CA LEU A 713 -2.73 25.71 -6.25
C LEU A 713 -1.41 26.17 -6.89
N ASN A 714 -0.32 26.18 -6.13
CA ASN A 714 1.00 26.64 -6.58
C ASN A 714 1.62 25.69 -7.62
N ASN A 715 1.02 24.51 -7.85
CA ASN A 715 1.37 23.58 -8.91
C ASN A 715 0.56 23.78 -10.21
N MET A 716 -0.38 24.73 -10.26
CA MET A 716 -1.26 24.92 -11.43
C MET A 716 -0.53 25.57 -12.61
N ASN A 717 0.20 26.67 -12.38
CA ASN A 717 0.92 27.39 -13.44
C ASN A 717 1.93 26.48 -14.20
N ARG A 718 2.67 25.63 -13.50
CA ARG A 718 3.69 24.73 -14.07
C ARG A 718 3.12 23.57 -14.90
N ARG A 719 1.81 23.29 -14.82
CA ARG A 719 1.19 22.11 -15.43
C ARG A 719 0.06 22.43 -16.41
N LEU A 720 -0.76 23.43 -16.10
CA LEU A 720 -1.90 23.82 -16.93
C LEU A 720 -1.50 24.84 -17.98
N ARG A 721 -2.20 24.80 -19.13
CA ARG A 721 -2.19 25.91 -20.08
C ARG A 721 -3.12 27.02 -19.61
N GLU A 722 -2.78 28.26 -19.95
CA GLU A 722 -3.53 29.45 -19.56
C GLU A 722 -4.93 29.50 -20.22
N ASP A 723 -4.98 29.32 -21.53
CA ASP A 723 -6.21 29.24 -22.33
C ASP A 723 -7.21 28.18 -21.83
N TRP A 724 -6.72 27.04 -21.35
CA TRP A 724 -7.53 26.02 -20.71
C TRP A 724 -8.02 26.43 -19.32
N PHE A 725 -7.17 27.08 -18.52
CA PHE A 725 -7.50 27.50 -17.16
C PHE A 725 -8.71 28.46 -17.12
N TYR A 726 -8.76 29.49 -18.00
CA TYR A 726 -9.94 30.36 -18.09
C TYR A 726 -11.21 29.58 -18.46
N ARG A 727 -11.13 28.73 -19.49
CA ARG A 727 -12.30 27.93 -19.94
C ARG A 727 -12.80 26.97 -18.86
N TYR A 728 -11.89 26.39 -18.08
CA TYR A 728 -12.24 25.50 -16.97
C TYR A 728 -12.80 26.24 -15.75
N LEU A 729 -12.30 27.44 -15.45
CA LEU A 729 -12.85 28.29 -14.38
C LEU A 729 -14.26 28.82 -14.70
N ALA A 730 -14.54 29.12 -15.96
CA ALA A 730 -15.85 29.60 -16.39
C ALA A 730 -16.96 28.54 -16.18
N ASP A 731 -16.70 27.27 -16.54
CA ASP A 731 -17.60 26.15 -16.23
C ASP A 731 -16.82 24.84 -15.97
N PRO A 732 -16.58 24.46 -14.71
CA PRO A 732 -15.93 23.20 -14.37
C PRO A 732 -16.74 21.95 -14.73
N GLN A 733 -18.08 22.03 -14.79
CA GLN A 733 -18.98 20.89 -15.00
C GLN A 733 -19.00 20.43 -16.47
N VAL A 734 -18.81 21.36 -17.41
CA VAL A 734 -18.60 21.05 -18.85
C VAL A 734 -17.37 20.16 -19.06
N TYR A 735 -16.30 20.37 -18.28
CA TYR A 735 -15.06 19.59 -18.38
C TYR A 735 -15.01 18.36 -17.46
N ARG A 736 -15.78 18.34 -16.36
CA ARG A 736 -15.90 17.19 -15.45
C ARG A 736 -17.29 17.19 -14.80
N ARG A 737 -18.25 16.51 -15.43
CA ARG A 737 -19.60 16.34 -14.89
C ARG A 737 -19.55 15.75 -13.47
N GLY A 738 -20.30 16.34 -12.55
CA GLY A 738 -20.35 15.90 -11.15
C GLY A 738 -19.10 16.23 -10.34
N THR A 739 -18.23 17.14 -10.80
CA THR A 739 -17.07 17.55 -10.00
C THR A 739 -17.48 18.36 -8.77
N ARG A 740 -16.76 18.18 -7.67
CA ARG A 740 -16.91 18.99 -6.44
C ARG A 740 -16.49 20.46 -6.60
N MET A 741 -15.84 20.83 -7.71
CA MET A 741 -15.43 22.20 -7.97
C MET A 741 -16.65 23.07 -8.34
N PRO A 742 -16.96 24.15 -7.59
CA PRO A 742 -18.08 25.03 -7.90
C PRO A 742 -17.79 25.89 -9.14
N ALA A 743 -18.82 26.21 -9.90
CA ALA A 743 -18.76 27.30 -10.87
C ALA A 743 -18.67 28.63 -10.11
N ALA A 744 -17.49 29.25 -10.09
CA ALA A 744 -17.25 30.50 -9.37
C ALA A 744 -17.94 31.72 -10.01
N TRP A 745 -18.20 31.66 -11.32
CA TRP A 745 -18.91 32.65 -12.11
C TRP A 745 -20.17 32.03 -12.77
N PRO A 746 -21.19 31.63 -11.98
CA PRO A 746 -22.39 30.97 -12.50
C PRO A 746 -23.09 31.86 -13.54
N PHE A 747 -23.50 31.24 -14.65
CA PHE A 747 -24.07 31.93 -15.82
C PHE A 747 -23.17 33.04 -16.40
N GLY A 748 -21.86 32.98 -16.17
CA GLY A 748 -20.91 34.01 -16.59
C GLY A 748 -20.97 35.30 -15.77
N MET A 749 -21.59 35.30 -14.58
CA MET A 749 -21.71 36.48 -13.72
C MET A 749 -20.79 36.39 -12.50
N ALA A 750 -20.12 37.49 -12.14
CA ALA A 750 -19.36 37.58 -10.91
C ALA A 750 -20.26 37.60 -9.67
N THR A 751 -20.00 36.69 -8.75
CA THR A 751 -20.60 36.62 -7.41
C THR A 751 -19.95 37.66 -6.49
N ILE A 752 -18.64 37.83 -6.58
CA ILE A 752 -17.84 38.85 -5.88
C ILE A 752 -18.01 40.18 -6.62
N LYS A 753 -18.60 41.19 -5.98
CA LYS A 753 -18.96 42.48 -6.60
C LYS A 753 -17.96 43.61 -6.31
N ASP A 754 -17.22 43.50 -5.23
CA ASP A 754 -16.26 44.46 -4.70
C ASP A 754 -14.86 44.40 -5.37
N VAL A 755 -14.62 43.37 -6.19
CA VAL A 755 -13.32 43.13 -6.84
C VAL A 755 -13.42 43.35 -8.35
N LEU A 756 -12.56 44.22 -8.90
CA LEU A 756 -12.35 44.42 -10.35
C LEU A 756 -13.66 44.61 -11.12
N ASP A 757 -14.45 45.61 -10.71
CA ASP A 757 -15.69 46.05 -11.38
C ASP A 757 -16.75 44.95 -11.56
N ALA A 758 -16.72 43.93 -10.69
CA ALA A 758 -17.51 42.69 -10.82
C ALA A 758 -17.34 41.99 -12.19
N SER A 759 -16.18 42.13 -12.82
CA SER A 759 -15.89 41.62 -14.17
C SER A 759 -15.27 40.22 -14.14
N PRO A 760 -15.99 39.15 -14.56
CA PRO A 760 -15.48 37.78 -14.56
C PRO A 760 -14.13 37.61 -15.29
N PRO A 761 -13.91 38.20 -16.48
CA PRO A 761 -12.63 38.06 -17.18
C PRO A 761 -11.47 38.69 -16.39
N LYS A 762 -11.64 39.91 -15.87
CA LYS A 762 -10.61 40.55 -15.01
C LYS A 762 -10.35 39.73 -13.74
N GLN A 763 -11.39 39.19 -13.11
CA GLN A 763 -11.25 38.37 -11.90
C GLN A 763 -10.52 37.03 -12.16
N MET A 764 -10.86 36.30 -13.24
CA MET A 764 -10.13 35.07 -13.61
C MET A 764 -8.65 35.35 -13.92
N GLN A 765 -8.37 36.48 -14.60
CA GLN A 765 -7.01 36.90 -14.95
C GLN A 765 -6.18 37.30 -13.73
N ALA A 766 -6.78 37.99 -12.77
CA ALA A 766 -6.16 38.29 -11.49
C ALA A 766 -5.77 37.01 -10.74
N VAL A 767 -6.65 35.99 -10.70
CA VAL A 767 -6.33 34.68 -10.10
C VAL A 767 -5.16 33.99 -10.84
N TRP A 768 -5.14 34.00 -12.18
CA TRP A 768 -4.00 33.42 -12.93
C TRP A 768 -2.70 34.17 -12.65
N ALA A 769 -2.70 35.50 -12.75
CA ALA A 769 -1.52 36.35 -12.51
C ALA A 769 -0.96 36.22 -11.08
N TYR A 770 -1.82 35.92 -10.11
CA TYR A 770 -1.44 35.58 -8.74
C TYR A 770 -0.82 34.17 -8.63
N LEU A 771 -1.47 33.14 -9.18
CA LEU A 771 -0.95 31.76 -9.14
C LEU A 771 0.27 31.55 -10.04
N ALA A 772 0.54 32.46 -10.98
CA ALA A 772 1.71 32.45 -11.84
C ALA A 772 3.05 32.58 -11.06
N ASP A 773 3.04 33.17 -9.85
CA ASP A 773 4.23 33.26 -8.98
C ASP A 773 4.61 31.92 -8.32
N GLY A 774 3.81 30.86 -8.50
CA GLY A 774 4.10 29.52 -8.00
C GLY A 774 4.31 29.54 -6.48
N SER A 775 5.43 28.97 -6.00
CA SER A 775 5.75 28.94 -4.57
C SER A 775 6.00 30.31 -3.93
N SER A 776 6.32 31.32 -4.74
CA SER A 776 6.61 32.69 -4.29
C SER A 776 5.35 33.56 -4.12
N ALA A 777 4.17 33.03 -4.45
CA ALA A 777 2.91 33.75 -4.34
C ALA A 777 2.54 34.04 -2.87
N ALA A 778 2.20 35.30 -2.57
CA ALA A 778 1.92 35.74 -1.20
C ALA A 778 0.66 35.07 -0.61
N ILE A 779 0.81 34.34 0.49
CA ILE A 779 -0.19 33.43 1.10
C ILE A 779 -1.60 34.07 1.19
N PRO A 780 -2.67 33.41 0.70
CA PRO A 780 -4.01 33.97 0.65
C PRO A 780 -4.71 33.97 2.01
N ALA A 781 -5.77 34.78 2.16
CA ALA A 781 -6.54 34.86 3.39
C ALA A 781 -7.23 33.53 3.74
N GLY A 782 -7.20 33.16 5.02
CA GLY A 782 -7.92 32.02 5.59
C GLY A 782 -7.48 30.62 5.15
N ILE A 783 -6.31 30.46 4.49
CA ILE A 783 -5.64 29.13 4.43
C ILE A 783 -4.70 28.92 5.62
N VAL A 784 -4.01 29.97 6.05
CA VAL A 784 -3.45 30.01 7.40
C VAL A 784 -4.65 29.97 8.34
N ARG A 785 -4.75 28.90 9.14
CA ARG A 785 -5.82 28.76 10.12
C ARG A 785 -5.54 29.78 11.22
N GLU A 786 -6.36 30.82 11.30
CA GLU A 786 -6.39 31.69 12.47
C GLU A 786 -6.71 30.82 13.69
N ALA A 787 -5.80 30.82 14.67
CA ALA A 787 -5.95 29.96 15.84
C ALA A 787 -7.15 30.42 16.66
N ILE A 788 -8.11 29.52 16.90
CA ILE A 788 -9.20 29.73 17.86
C ILE A 788 -8.61 29.42 19.23
N VAL A 789 -7.74 30.31 19.70
CA VAL A 789 -7.07 30.20 21.00
C VAL A 789 -8.14 30.32 22.09
N LEU A 790 -8.37 29.23 22.81
CA LEU A 790 -9.25 29.27 23.97
C LEU A 790 -8.50 29.97 25.11
N ALA A 791 -8.92 31.18 25.46
CA ALA A 791 -8.31 31.98 26.52
C ALA A 791 -9.08 31.79 27.84
N PRO A 792 -8.53 31.08 28.85
CA PRO A 792 -9.23 30.77 30.09
C PRO A 792 -9.25 31.94 31.09
N ASP A 793 -9.51 33.17 30.63
CA ASP A 793 -9.19 34.41 31.36
C ASP A 793 -10.02 34.67 32.64
N LYS A 794 -11.05 33.85 32.91
CA LYS A 794 -12.05 34.09 33.98
C LYS A 794 -12.42 32.84 34.77
N GLU A 795 -12.69 31.73 34.09
CA GLU A 795 -12.92 30.41 34.69
C GLU A 795 -12.13 29.34 33.91
N PRO A 796 -11.86 28.17 34.50
CA PRO A 796 -11.15 27.08 33.81
C PRO A 796 -11.93 26.60 32.57
N ILE A 797 -11.27 26.57 31.40
CA ILE A 797 -11.87 26.07 30.16
C ILE A 797 -11.49 24.60 29.96
N LEU A 798 -12.51 23.76 29.76
CA LEU A 798 -12.37 22.32 29.55
C LEU A 798 -12.59 21.96 28.07
N TYR A 799 -11.50 21.63 27.38
CA TYR A 799 -11.51 21.21 25.98
C TYR A 799 -11.56 19.68 25.86
N ARG A 800 -12.57 19.15 25.15
CA ARG A 800 -12.73 17.70 24.93
C ARG A 800 -12.66 17.41 23.43
N ASN A 801 -11.54 16.83 23.00
CA ASN A 801 -11.34 16.38 21.63
C ASN A 801 -10.12 15.47 21.55
N PHE A 802 -9.77 15.04 20.33
CA PHE A 802 -8.54 14.30 20.06
C PHE A 802 -7.31 15.17 20.38
N LEU A 803 -6.49 14.74 21.33
CA LEU A 803 -5.24 15.42 21.71
C LEU A 803 -4.04 14.64 21.21
N GLN A 804 -2.90 15.30 21.02
CA GLN A 804 -1.67 14.62 20.65
C GLN A 804 -0.93 14.16 21.92
N GLY A 805 -0.63 12.86 22.01
CA GLY A 805 0.24 12.31 23.06
C GLY A 805 1.71 12.73 22.90
N PRO A 806 2.54 12.62 23.95
CA PRO A 806 3.98 12.85 23.87
C PRO A 806 4.69 12.07 22.75
N LYS A 807 5.76 12.65 22.20
CA LYS A 807 6.58 11.99 21.16
C LYS A 807 7.28 10.71 21.66
N SER A 808 7.50 10.58 22.97
CA SER A 808 7.96 9.36 23.64
C SER A 808 7.03 8.17 23.41
N ASP A 809 5.75 8.43 23.13
CA ASP A 809 4.69 7.43 23.05
C ASP A 809 4.36 7.09 21.58
N GLY A 810 5.29 7.33 20.65
CA GLY A 810 5.08 7.20 19.21
C GLY A 810 4.31 8.37 18.56
N GLY A 811 3.94 9.41 19.33
CA GLY A 811 3.37 10.65 18.81
C GLY A 811 1.94 10.59 18.25
N ASN A 812 1.31 9.41 18.31
CA ASN A 812 -0.10 9.16 18.03
C ASN A 812 -0.82 8.75 19.32
N ILE A 813 -2.16 8.85 19.34
CA ILE A 813 -3.03 8.48 20.47
C ILE A 813 -2.89 9.42 21.68
N THR A 814 -3.87 10.31 21.88
CA THR A 814 -4.71 10.10 23.06
C THR A 814 -5.87 9.19 22.72
N SER A 815 -6.47 8.60 23.74
CA SER A 815 -7.82 8.04 23.65
C SER A 815 -8.79 8.97 22.90
N PRO A 816 -9.80 8.44 22.19
CA PRO A 816 -10.99 9.19 21.77
C PRO A 816 -11.77 9.86 22.92
N ARG A 817 -11.33 9.67 24.17
CA ARG A 817 -11.95 10.17 25.41
C ARG A 817 -11.08 11.17 26.18
N GLY A 818 -9.94 11.61 25.63
CA GLY A 818 -9.04 12.58 26.28
C GLY A 818 -9.65 13.99 26.45
N PHE A 819 -9.08 14.77 27.37
CA PHE A 819 -9.45 16.18 27.57
C PHE A 819 -8.28 17.03 28.08
N ALA A 820 -8.40 18.35 27.91
CA ALA A 820 -7.45 19.34 28.40
C ALA A 820 -8.16 20.43 29.22
N VAL A 821 -7.45 21.03 30.18
CA VAL A 821 -7.95 22.09 31.06
C VAL A 821 -6.97 23.26 31.05
N GLY A 822 -7.45 24.45 30.70
CA GLY A 822 -6.69 25.70 30.83
C GLY A 822 -7.23 26.51 32.00
N TYR A 823 -6.34 27.11 32.80
CA TYR A 823 -6.70 27.83 34.02
C TYR A 823 -6.33 29.33 33.93
N PRO A 824 -7.11 30.25 34.55
CA PRO A 824 -6.84 31.70 34.53
C PRO A 824 -5.47 32.11 35.05
N GLU A 825 -4.87 31.31 35.93
CA GLU A 825 -3.52 31.52 36.46
C GLU A 825 -2.43 31.50 35.37
N GLY A 826 -2.69 30.87 34.21
CA GLY A 826 -1.78 30.76 33.07
C GLY A 826 -0.99 29.46 32.99
N ALA A 827 -1.44 28.41 33.68
CA ALA A 827 -0.99 27.03 33.47
C ALA A 827 -2.14 26.15 32.99
N ASN A 828 -1.78 25.09 32.27
CA ASN A 828 -2.68 24.25 31.50
C ASN A 828 -2.27 22.78 31.66
N LEU A 829 -3.21 21.84 31.45
CA LEU A 829 -2.95 20.40 31.50
C LEU A 829 -3.75 19.60 30.47
N ALA A 830 -3.31 18.37 30.21
CA ALA A 830 -4.02 17.37 29.41
C ALA A 830 -4.07 16.00 30.11
N TRP A 831 -5.13 15.24 29.90
CA TRP A 831 -5.45 14.00 30.63
C TRP A 831 -6.02 12.90 29.72
N ASP A 832 -5.59 11.65 29.91
CA ASP A 832 -6.08 10.49 29.15
C ASP A 832 -7.02 9.59 29.97
N VAL A 833 -8.24 9.39 29.46
CA VAL A 833 -9.33 8.68 30.12
C VAL A 833 -9.32 7.15 29.88
N ASP A 834 -8.46 6.63 29.01
CA ASP A 834 -8.18 5.19 28.92
C ASP A 834 -6.95 4.79 29.75
N ARG A 835 -5.96 5.66 29.93
CA ARG A 835 -4.75 5.38 30.74
C ARG A 835 -4.82 5.87 32.19
N PHE A 836 -5.77 6.75 32.50
CA PHE A 836 -5.99 7.38 33.81
C PHE A 836 -4.86 8.31 34.29
N ALA A 837 -4.20 9.02 33.37
CA ALA A 837 -2.97 9.78 33.62
C ALA A 837 -2.99 11.21 33.07
N LEU A 838 -2.19 12.09 33.68
CA LEU A 838 -1.80 13.39 33.10
C LEU A 838 -0.77 13.15 31.98
N LEU A 839 -0.95 13.79 30.83
CA LEU A 839 -0.07 13.67 29.66
C LEU A 839 0.89 14.84 29.50
N TRP A 840 0.39 16.04 29.80
CA TRP A 840 1.09 17.30 29.56
C TRP A 840 0.74 18.30 30.66
N LEU A 841 1.71 19.12 31.05
CA LEU A 841 1.51 20.43 31.66
C LEU A 841 2.19 21.48 30.77
N TRP A 842 1.62 22.68 30.64
CA TRP A 842 2.27 23.79 29.93
C TRP A 842 1.79 25.15 30.45
N GLN A 843 2.47 26.22 30.05
CA GLN A 843 2.24 27.59 30.52
C GLN A 843 1.79 28.49 29.35
N GLY A 844 1.24 29.66 29.67
CA GLY A 844 0.79 30.61 28.64
C GLY A 844 -0.45 30.12 27.87
N GLN A 845 -0.41 30.21 26.54
CA GLN A 845 -1.58 29.93 25.69
C GLN A 845 -2.08 28.49 25.87
N PHE A 846 -3.39 28.34 26.10
CA PHE A 846 -3.99 27.04 26.38
C PHE A 846 -4.01 26.16 25.12
N ILE A 847 -4.98 26.32 24.23
CA ILE A 847 -5.12 25.42 23.07
C ILE A 847 -5.78 26.12 21.88
N ASP A 848 -5.32 25.80 20.67
CA ASP A 848 -6.03 26.15 19.43
C ASP A 848 -7.16 25.14 19.17
N ALA A 849 -8.40 25.61 19.23
CA ALA A 849 -9.58 24.82 18.92
C ALA A 849 -9.89 24.71 17.41
N SER A 850 -9.24 25.52 16.54
CA SER A 850 -9.57 25.66 15.11
C SER A 850 -9.65 24.31 14.40
N LYS A 851 -8.72 23.40 14.71
CA LYS A 851 -8.59 22.07 14.13
C LYS A 851 -9.87 21.23 14.22
N HIS A 852 -10.64 21.36 15.30
CA HIS A 852 -11.81 20.52 15.57
C HIS A 852 -13.13 21.29 15.63
N TRP A 853 -13.11 22.62 15.74
CA TRP A 853 -14.34 23.44 15.78
C TRP A 853 -14.69 24.06 14.42
N VAL A 854 -13.77 24.05 13.45
CA VAL A 854 -14.03 24.45 12.06
C VAL A 854 -14.31 23.21 11.20
N GLY A 855 -15.59 22.96 10.90
CA GLY A 855 -16.02 21.85 10.06
C GLY A 855 -15.96 20.47 10.73
N ARG A 856 -15.84 19.40 9.94
CA ARG A 856 -15.65 18.02 10.45
C ARG A 856 -14.16 17.68 10.59
N GLY A 857 -13.40 18.57 11.22
CA GLY A 857 -11.94 18.54 11.23
C GLY A 857 -11.36 17.27 11.90
N PRO A 858 -10.60 16.43 11.16
CA PRO A 858 -9.92 15.27 11.72
C PRO A 858 -8.47 15.62 12.16
N GLY A 859 -7.96 14.89 13.14
CA GLY A 859 -6.56 14.97 13.57
C GLY A 859 -6.41 14.84 15.08
N PHE A 860 -5.29 15.34 15.61
CA PHE A 860 -5.00 15.46 17.03
C PHE A 860 -4.50 16.89 17.32
N GLN A 861 -4.83 17.46 18.48
CA GLN A 861 -4.39 18.80 18.88
C GLN A 861 -3.34 18.77 19.98
N SER A 862 -2.27 19.53 19.78
CA SER A 862 -1.13 19.67 20.68
C SER A 862 -1.28 20.90 21.58
N PRO A 863 -0.54 20.99 22.72
CA PRO A 863 -0.37 22.23 23.47
C PRO A 863 0.03 23.41 22.56
N LEU A 864 -0.47 24.61 22.88
CA LEU A 864 -0.18 25.82 22.09
C LEU A 864 0.88 26.74 22.73
N GLY A 865 0.91 26.81 24.06
CA GLY A 865 1.79 27.69 24.82
C GLY A 865 3.18 27.10 25.13
N ASP A 866 3.96 27.90 25.86
CA ASP A 866 5.36 27.66 26.18
C ASP A 866 5.56 26.71 27.38
N ASN A 867 6.83 26.37 27.65
CA ASN A 867 7.25 25.49 28.74
C ASN A 867 6.43 24.20 28.78
N VAL A 868 6.47 23.41 27.70
CA VAL A 868 5.66 22.19 27.57
C VAL A 868 6.35 20.99 28.23
N LEU A 869 5.85 20.57 29.39
CA LEU A 869 6.30 19.41 30.13
C LEU A 869 5.47 18.16 29.76
N PRO A 870 6.04 17.15 29.08
CA PRO A 870 5.43 15.82 29.01
C PRO A 870 5.47 15.13 30.37
N LEU A 871 4.39 14.44 30.75
CA LEU A 871 4.30 13.63 31.95
C LEU A 871 4.15 12.14 31.63
N ASN A 872 4.30 11.28 32.64
CA ASN A 872 4.13 9.84 32.51
C ASN A 872 2.67 9.49 32.19
N SER A 873 2.44 8.97 31.00
CA SER A 873 1.13 8.60 30.46
C SER A 873 0.62 7.23 30.92
N GLU A 874 1.40 6.50 31.73
CA GLU A 874 1.09 5.17 32.27
C GLU A 874 0.19 5.26 33.53
N THR A 875 -0.42 4.14 33.97
CA THR A 875 -1.40 4.14 35.07
C THR A 875 -0.83 4.71 36.38
N PRO A 876 -1.59 5.52 37.16
CA PRO A 876 -1.05 6.25 38.32
C PRO A 876 -0.78 5.39 39.56
N PHE A 877 -1.57 4.33 39.78
CA PHE A 877 -1.47 3.43 40.93
C PHE A 877 -1.27 1.97 40.52
N ALA A 878 -0.56 1.21 41.36
CA ALA A 878 -0.39 -0.23 41.24
C ALA A 878 -0.28 -0.89 42.62
N LEU A 879 -0.66 -2.15 42.71
CA LEU A 879 -0.23 -3.04 43.80
C LEU A 879 1.09 -3.69 43.36
N LEU A 880 2.18 -3.39 44.06
CA LEU A 880 3.50 -3.94 43.75
C LEU A 880 3.89 -4.96 44.84
N PRO A 881 3.93 -6.28 44.53
CA PRO A 881 4.33 -7.33 45.47
C PRO A 881 5.60 -7.02 46.26
N GLU A 882 6.55 -6.29 45.65
CA GLU A 882 7.74 -5.73 46.27
C GLU A 882 8.03 -4.31 45.73
N PRO A 883 8.78 -3.45 46.45
CA PRO A 883 9.20 -2.13 45.95
C PRO A 883 10.08 -2.20 44.68
N SER A 884 10.58 -3.38 44.34
CA SER A 884 11.35 -3.76 43.15
C SER A 884 10.48 -4.08 41.92
N THR A 885 9.19 -4.43 42.08
CA THR A 885 8.38 -4.97 40.98
C THR A 885 8.15 -3.94 39.87
N ALA A 886 8.32 -4.35 38.62
CA ALA A 886 8.07 -3.50 37.44
C ALA A 886 6.64 -2.91 37.46
N TRP A 887 6.47 -1.73 36.87
CA TRP A 887 5.15 -1.09 36.84
C TRP A 887 4.21 -1.80 35.85
N PRO A 888 2.93 -2.06 36.18
CA PRO A 888 2.04 -2.79 35.29
C PRO A 888 1.78 -2.08 33.95
N SER A 889 2.06 -2.78 32.85
CA SER A 889 1.94 -2.30 31.47
C SER A 889 0.59 -2.63 30.78
N GLN A 890 -0.24 -3.47 31.39
CA GLN A 890 -1.54 -3.88 30.86
C GLN A 890 -2.50 -2.68 30.69
N PRO A 891 -3.52 -2.74 29.80
CA PRO A 891 -4.52 -1.69 29.70
C PRO A 891 -5.21 -1.42 31.05
N ALA A 892 -5.45 -0.15 31.38
CA ALA A 892 -5.89 0.23 32.72
C ALA A 892 -7.20 -0.46 33.17
N ARG A 893 -8.11 -0.76 32.23
CA ARG A 893 -9.35 -1.50 32.51
C ARG A 893 -9.08 -2.90 33.08
N ASP A 894 -8.03 -3.54 32.60
CA ASP A 894 -7.64 -4.91 32.94
C ASP A 894 -6.87 -4.91 34.27
N GLN A 895 -6.11 -3.83 34.54
CA GLN A 895 -5.65 -3.45 35.89
C GLN A 895 -6.79 -3.08 36.87
N GLY A 896 -8.06 -3.11 36.45
CA GLY A 896 -9.22 -2.85 37.30
C GLY A 896 -9.62 -1.38 37.46
N TYR A 897 -9.11 -0.46 36.63
CA TYR A 897 -9.54 0.93 36.61
C TYR A 897 -10.93 1.11 35.98
N LYS A 898 -11.76 1.93 36.63
CA LYS A 898 -13.10 2.29 36.17
C LYS A 898 -13.33 3.78 36.36
N LEU A 899 -13.66 4.49 35.27
CA LEU A 899 -14.09 5.89 35.32
C LEU A 899 -15.44 5.99 36.05
N ARG A 900 -15.56 6.95 36.98
CA ARG A 900 -16.82 7.31 37.64
C ARG A 900 -17.40 8.61 37.07
N GLY A 901 -16.53 9.52 36.63
CA GLY A 901 -16.90 10.76 35.94
C GLY A 901 -15.92 11.88 36.29
N TYR A 902 -16.44 13.10 36.37
CA TYR A 902 -15.81 14.23 37.05
C TYR A 902 -16.92 15.09 37.64
N ARG A 903 -16.58 15.85 38.68
CA ARG A 903 -17.39 16.93 39.25
C ARG A 903 -16.63 18.25 39.10
N TYR A 904 -17.27 19.36 39.44
CA TYR A 904 -16.57 20.64 39.60
C TYR A 904 -16.46 20.99 41.08
N ASP A 905 -15.48 21.82 41.44
CA ASP A 905 -15.50 22.59 42.68
C ASP A 905 -16.15 23.97 42.46
N ASP A 906 -16.24 24.77 43.53
CA ASP A 906 -16.86 26.10 43.51
C ASP A 906 -16.11 27.09 42.60
N ALA A 907 -14.84 26.83 42.31
CA ALA A 907 -13.99 27.56 41.36
C ALA A 907 -14.03 26.95 39.95
N ARG A 908 -15.01 26.08 39.67
CA ARG A 908 -15.28 25.44 38.37
C ARG A 908 -14.14 24.56 37.86
N ARG A 909 -13.19 24.18 38.72
CA ARG A 909 -12.08 23.28 38.38
C ARG A 909 -12.58 21.83 38.35
N PRO A 910 -12.24 21.03 37.32
CA PRO A 910 -12.69 19.64 37.23
C PRO A 910 -11.94 18.76 38.24
N ILE A 911 -12.68 18.15 39.16
CA ILE A 911 -12.20 17.07 40.02
C ILE A 911 -12.66 15.77 39.37
N LEU A 912 -11.72 15.02 38.82
CA LEU A 912 -12.01 13.77 38.14
C LEU A 912 -12.18 12.64 39.15
N GLN A 913 -13.15 11.75 38.90
CA GLN A 913 -13.49 10.65 39.78
C GLN A 913 -13.31 9.31 39.06
N TYR A 914 -12.48 8.43 39.63
CA TYR A 914 -12.26 7.06 39.15
C TYR A 914 -12.12 6.08 40.32
N SER A 915 -12.01 4.79 40.01
CA SER A 915 -11.74 3.76 41.00
C SER A 915 -10.77 2.71 40.48
N PHE A 916 -9.77 2.37 41.28
CA PHE A 916 -8.83 1.25 41.09
C PHE A 916 -9.29 0.10 42.00
N GLY A 917 -9.91 -0.93 41.42
CA GLY A 917 -10.58 -1.98 42.20
C GLY A 917 -11.69 -1.42 43.10
N ARG A 918 -11.50 -1.46 44.43
CA ARG A 918 -12.40 -0.89 45.44
C ARG A 918 -11.93 0.44 46.04
N LEU A 919 -10.77 0.93 45.64
CA LEU A 919 -10.29 2.26 46.01
C LEU A 919 -10.97 3.28 45.10
N LEU A 920 -11.64 4.29 45.68
CA LEU A 920 -12.16 5.46 44.98
C LEU A 920 -11.09 6.55 45.00
N ILE A 921 -10.92 7.27 43.89
CA ILE A 921 -9.95 8.36 43.75
C ILE A 921 -10.65 9.59 43.20
N ASP A 922 -10.60 10.69 43.96
CA ASP A 922 -10.87 12.05 43.51
C ASP A 922 -9.52 12.72 43.19
N ASP A 923 -9.32 13.08 41.92
CA ASP A 923 -8.09 13.66 41.36
C ASP A 923 -8.34 15.13 41.02
N ALA A 924 -7.75 16.02 41.81
CA ALA A 924 -8.04 17.46 41.83
C ALA A 924 -6.77 18.28 41.50
N PRO A 925 -6.46 18.49 40.20
CA PRO A 925 -5.46 19.45 39.76
C PRO A 925 -6.00 20.88 39.76
N ARG A 926 -5.16 21.83 40.18
CA ARG A 926 -5.38 23.28 40.10
C ARG A 926 -4.10 23.99 39.68
N ALA A 927 -4.21 25.06 38.90
CA ALA A 927 -3.10 25.98 38.73
C ALA A 927 -2.95 26.88 39.97
N VAL A 928 -1.74 27.36 40.21
CA VAL A 928 -1.38 28.29 41.29
C VAL A 928 -0.33 29.26 40.76
N LYS A 929 -0.64 30.57 40.83
CA LYS A 929 0.25 31.67 40.48
C LYS A 929 0.78 32.35 41.73
N THR A 930 2.07 32.63 41.80
CA THR A 930 2.69 33.34 42.94
C THR A 930 3.71 34.33 42.39
N GLY A 931 3.32 35.60 42.31
CA GLY A 931 4.09 36.63 41.61
C GLY A 931 4.23 36.30 40.13
N LYS A 932 5.45 35.94 39.70
CA LYS A 932 5.73 35.47 38.32
C LYS A 932 5.77 33.95 38.19
N GLU A 933 5.89 33.19 39.28
CA GLU A 933 5.90 31.73 39.21
C GLU A 933 4.48 31.21 38.93
N ILE A 934 4.38 30.22 38.05
CA ILE A 934 3.15 29.47 37.78
C ILE A 934 3.46 28.00 38.04
N SER A 935 2.53 27.31 38.69
CA SER A 935 2.70 25.92 39.12
C SER A 935 1.36 25.19 39.05
N ILE A 936 1.40 23.86 39.04
CA ILE A 936 0.21 23.00 39.17
C ILE A 936 0.32 22.27 40.50
N ASP A 937 -0.66 22.52 41.38
CA ASP A 937 -0.87 21.72 42.58
C ASP A 937 -1.92 20.64 42.25
N ARG A 938 -1.64 19.37 42.54
CA ARG A 938 -2.57 18.26 42.33
C ARG A 938 -2.78 17.51 43.64
N THR A 939 -4.04 17.36 44.04
CA THR A 939 -4.43 16.55 45.19
C THR A 939 -5.11 15.28 44.72
N LEU A 940 -4.57 14.12 45.10
CA LEU A 940 -5.22 12.82 44.99
C LEU A 940 -5.80 12.47 46.36
N THR A 941 -7.13 12.37 46.44
CA THR A 941 -7.83 11.91 47.65
C THR A 941 -8.35 10.51 47.40
N LEU A 942 -7.93 9.56 48.22
CA LEU A 942 -8.21 8.13 48.04
C LEU A 942 -9.08 7.63 49.20
N THR A 943 -10.16 6.91 48.90
CA THR A 943 -11.11 6.41 49.90
C THR A 943 -11.52 4.97 49.58
N LEU A 944 -11.43 4.06 50.55
CA LEU A 944 -11.86 2.67 50.37
C LEU A 944 -13.38 2.54 50.42
N ALA A 945 -14.00 1.95 49.40
CA ALA A 945 -15.43 1.66 49.39
C ALA A 945 -15.80 0.53 50.37
N SER A 946 -17.00 0.59 50.95
CA SER A 946 -17.50 -0.35 51.97
C SER A 946 -17.59 -1.82 51.51
N GLY A 947 -17.57 -2.74 52.49
CA GLY A 947 -17.42 -4.19 52.30
C GLY A 947 -16.12 -4.71 52.95
N GLU A 948 -15.75 -5.97 52.71
CA GLU A 948 -14.55 -6.62 53.29
C GLU A 948 -13.24 -5.82 53.08
N PRO A 949 -12.19 -5.98 53.90
CA PRO A 949 -10.94 -5.24 53.71
C PRO A 949 -10.26 -5.57 52.37
N ALA A 950 -9.88 -4.54 51.61
CA ALA A 950 -8.98 -4.73 50.48
C ALA A 950 -7.53 -4.77 50.98
N ILE A 951 -6.75 -5.77 50.56
CA ILE A 951 -5.32 -5.86 50.86
C ILE A 951 -4.59 -4.81 50.02
N LEU A 952 -4.23 -3.69 50.65
CA LEU A 952 -3.62 -2.50 50.06
C LEU A 952 -2.30 -2.10 50.75
N ASP A 953 -1.74 -3.01 51.55
CA ASP A 953 -0.43 -2.92 52.23
C ASP A 953 0.76 -2.65 51.27
N LYS A 954 0.53 -2.92 49.99
CA LYS A 954 1.48 -2.84 48.87
C LYS A 954 1.03 -1.88 47.76
N LEU A 955 0.18 -0.91 48.08
CA LEU A 955 -0.26 0.13 47.14
C LEU A 955 0.82 1.20 46.94
N TYR A 956 1.15 1.48 45.68
CA TYR A 956 2.06 2.55 45.29
C TYR A 956 1.38 3.49 44.30
N PHE A 957 1.83 4.75 44.32
CA PHE A 957 1.51 5.79 43.35
C PHE A 957 2.80 6.19 42.60
N ARG A 958 2.76 6.26 41.27
CA ARG A 958 3.91 6.63 40.43
C ARG A 958 3.84 8.11 40.09
N ALA A 959 4.58 8.91 40.86
CA ALA A 959 4.48 10.36 40.89
C ALA A 959 5.21 11.06 39.73
N ALA A 960 6.30 10.47 39.25
CA ALA A 960 7.06 10.93 38.08
C ALA A 960 7.88 9.79 37.45
N VAL A 961 8.26 9.98 36.20
CA VAL A 961 9.25 9.17 35.46
C VAL A 961 10.12 10.13 34.66
N GLY A 962 11.42 9.87 34.56
CA GLY A 962 12.38 10.68 33.79
C GLY A 962 13.69 9.93 33.56
N ASN A 963 14.64 10.50 32.82
CA ASN A 963 15.95 9.90 32.60
C ASN A 963 16.83 10.01 33.86
N LYS A 964 16.67 11.10 34.61
CA LYS A 964 17.34 11.38 35.89
C LYS A 964 16.32 11.92 36.90
N ILE A 965 16.29 11.35 38.11
CA ILE A 965 15.50 11.84 39.24
C ILE A 965 16.43 12.01 40.44
N GLU A 966 16.44 13.20 41.05
CA GLU A 966 17.32 13.57 42.16
C GLU A 966 16.48 14.09 43.34
N PRO A 967 16.58 13.48 44.54
CA PRO A 967 15.86 13.94 45.73
C PRO A 967 16.46 15.24 46.30
N GLY A 968 15.60 16.06 46.90
CA GLY A 968 15.95 17.32 47.55
C GLY A 968 15.18 17.56 48.85
N PRO A 969 15.46 18.66 49.56
CA PRO A 969 14.88 18.93 50.88
C PRO A 969 13.37 19.17 50.82
N GLY A 970 12.66 18.84 51.91
CA GLY A 970 11.25 19.20 52.09
C GLY A 970 10.24 18.48 51.17
N GLY A 971 10.62 17.32 50.61
CA GLY A 971 9.80 16.52 49.70
C GLY A 971 9.91 16.94 48.23
N TRP A 972 10.89 17.75 47.86
CA TRP A 972 11.18 18.10 46.47
C TRP A 972 12.04 17.06 45.78
N PHE A 973 11.85 16.92 44.47
CA PHE A 973 12.63 16.11 43.55
C PHE A 973 12.89 16.94 42.28
N THR A 974 14.07 16.80 41.69
CA THR A 974 14.37 17.33 40.35
C THR A 974 14.33 16.17 39.36
N ILE A 975 13.58 16.31 38.28
CA ILE A 975 13.39 15.30 37.23
C ILE A 975 13.75 15.96 35.90
N ASP A 976 14.75 15.47 35.17
CA ASP A 976 15.14 15.97 33.83
C ASP A 976 15.22 17.51 33.67
N GLY A 977 15.49 18.24 34.76
CA GLY A 977 15.57 19.71 34.82
C GLY A 977 14.36 20.41 35.45
N TRP A 978 13.17 19.80 35.46
CA TRP A 978 11.98 20.32 36.16
C TRP A 978 11.88 19.82 37.61
N LYS A 979 10.95 20.35 38.40
CA LYS A 979 10.81 20.06 39.84
C LYS A 979 9.41 19.57 40.21
N LEU A 980 9.38 18.52 41.03
CA LEU A 980 8.17 17.98 41.65
C LEU A 980 8.31 17.99 43.16
N ARG A 981 7.38 18.59 43.88
CA ARG A 981 7.17 18.28 45.29
C ARG A 981 6.18 17.14 45.42
N VAL A 982 6.44 16.22 46.34
CA VAL A 982 5.48 15.20 46.79
C VAL A 982 5.35 15.27 48.30
N ALA A 983 4.11 15.28 48.78
CA ALA A 983 3.76 14.99 50.17
C ALA A 983 2.67 13.90 50.20
N SER A 984 2.64 13.09 51.25
CA SER A 984 1.57 12.13 51.50
C SER A 984 1.42 11.87 53.00
N ASN A 985 0.30 11.27 53.41
CA ASN A 985 0.10 10.81 54.80
C ASN A 985 0.81 9.48 55.13
N SER A 986 1.67 8.98 54.24
CA SER A 986 2.42 7.74 54.41
C SER A 986 3.56 7.87 55.42
N SER A 987 3.76 6.87 56.26
CA SER A 987 4.93 6.77 57.16
C SER A 987 6.21 6.43 56.39
N LYS A 988 6.08 5.86 55.18
CA LYS A 988 7.18 5.45 54.32
C LYS A 988 7.57 6.58 53.36
N GLN A 989 8.88 6.84 53.23
CA GLN A 989 9.40 7.84 52.31
C GLN A 989 9.19 7.43 50.83
N PRO A 990 9.04 8.39 49.90
CA PRO A 990 9.04 8.10 48.47
C PRO A 990 10.36 7.46 48.02
N LEU A 991 10.25 6.48 47.12
CA LEU A 991 11.35 5.70 46.56
C LEU A 991 11.69 6.20 45.16
N VAL A 992 12.93 6.65 44.95
CA VAL A 992 13.51 6.85 43.62
C VAL A 992 14.22 5.55 43.21
N ARG A 993 13.86 4.97 42.07
CA ARG A 993 14.43 3.70 41.57
C ARG A 993 14.68 3.72 40.07
N PRO A 994 15.62 2.93 39.53
CA PRO A 994 15.67 2.64 38.09
C PRO A 994 14.46 1.80 37.63
N ALA A 995 14.07 1.99 36.37
CA ALA A 995 13.10 1.16 35.64
C ALA A 995 13.42 1.20 34.14
N GLY A 996 14.06 0.14 33.64
CA GLY A 996 14.67 0.13 32.31
C GLY A 996 15.69 1.27 32.16
N ASN A 997 15.66 1.96 31.03
CA ASN A 997 16.55 3.11 30.74
C ASN A 997 16.09 4.44 31.40
N ARG A 998 15.18 4.39 32.38
CA ARG A 998 14.62 5.56 33.07
C ARG A 998 14.68 5.38 34.59
N MET A 999 14.38 6.44 35.33
CA MET A 999 14.15 6.48 36.77
C MET A 999 12.66 6.74 37.05
N GLU A 1000 12.15 6.16 38.13
CA GLU A 1000 10.78 6.34 38.63
C GLU A 1000 10.80 6.91 40.05
N LEU A 1001 9.83 7.77 40.35
CA LEU A 1001 9.50 8.19 41.71
C LEU A 1001 8.20 7.50 42.15
N LEU A 1002 8.32 6.53 43.05
CA LEU A 1002 7.18 5.83 43.66
C LEU A 1002 6.88 6.37 45.05
N VAL A 1003 5.60 6.45 45.38
CA VAL A 1003 5.08 6.91 46.68
C VAL A 1003 4.29 5.76 47.29
N PRO A 1004 4.76 5.15 48.40
CA PRO A 1004 3.99 4.12 49.10
C PRO A 1004 2.73 4.76 49.70
N VAL A 1005 1.57 4.14 49.52
CA VAL A 1005 0.27 4.71 49.93
C VAL A 1005 -0.27 3.96 51.13
N GLU A 1006 -0.49 4.67 52.25
CA GLU A 1006 -1.00 4.08 53.49
C GLU A 1006 -2.34 4.72 53.86
N LEU A 1007 -3.39 3.90 54.05
CA LEU A 1007 -4.73 4.36 54.37
C LEU A 1007 -4.89 4.54 55.89
N THR A 1008 -5.11 5.77 56.34
CA THR A 1008 -5.53 6.10 57.71
C THR A 1008 -7.06 6.14 57.76
N ASN A 1009 -7.68 5.33 58.63
CA ASN A 1009 -9.15 5.23 58.75
C ASN A 1009 -9.87 4.96 57.41
N GLY A 1010 -9.22 4.23 56.48
CA GLY A 1010 -9.75 3.91 55.16
C GLY A 1010 -9.54 4.99 54.08
N ALA A 1011 -8.81 6.08 54.37
CA ALA A 1011 -8.51 7.15 53.43
C ALA A 1011 -7.02 7.51 53.37
N ALA A 1012 -6.56 8.04 52.24
CA ALA A 1012 -5.23 8.62 52.06
C ALA A 1012 -5.28 9.90 51.24
N LYS A 1013 -4.23 10.72 51.34
CA LYS A 1013 -4.04 11.95 50.58
C LYS A 1013 -2.61 12.00 50.05
N ILE A 1014 -2.48 12.27 48.75
CA ILE A 1014 -1.19 12.57 48.11
C ILE A 1014 -1.30 13.95 47.48
N GLU A 1015 -0.33 14.81 47.76
CA GLU A 1015 -0.23 16.16 47.24
C GLU A 1015 1.03 16.27 46.38
N GLN A 1016 0.86 16.73 45.15
CA GLN A 1016 1.94 17.01 44.21
C GLN A 1016 1.99 18.49 43.88
N LYS A 1017 3.18 19.07 43.77
CA LYS A 1017 3.39 20.41 43.20
C LYS A 1017 4.41 20.37 42.07
N TYR A 1018 3.96 20.66 40.86
CA TYR A 1018 4.78 20.71 39.65
C TYR A 1018 5.26 22.14 39.41
N VAL A 1019 6.58 22.31 39.18
CA VAL A 1019 7.23 23.57 38.78
C VAL A 1019 8.24 23.23 37.67
N TRP A 1020 8.11 23.87 36.51
CA TRP A 1020 8.85 23.52 35.29
C TRP A 1020 8.99 24.73 34.36
#